data_AF-A0A0G2ER20-F1
#
_entry.id   AF-A0A0G2ER20-F1
#
_cell.length_a   1.000
_cell.length_b   1.000
_cell.length_c   1.000
_cell.angle_alpha   90.00
_cell.angle_beta   90.00
_cell.angle_gamma   90.00
#
_symmetry.space_group_name_H-M   'P 1'
#
loop_
_entity.id
_entity.type
_entity.pdbx_description
1 polymer ?
#
loop_
_entity_poly.entity_id
_entity_poly.type
_entity_poly.pdbx_seq_one_letter_code
_entity_poly.pdbx_strand_id
1 'polypeptide(L)'
;MVIPTFDHLDEPKLMTCTATWVRLGAKGISVERDSHGNPISINTPVVSNKETRDRAWFNFAFVLLEETSGNDKQATLLCFDAPPQLHKAFNDLNVSDEQLNDAYFVFGIILKVIWKVMDDEAWTLSDVFRNIEKVAQSTNFSELHNISKHQIYMSEAFEAAHIVANDVVQAYRSRFHASLPQEAQVTEQKLLHSARMFKATHLRLTSLEKRISNITSLAFNIVTQEDSRSMHTIALITLVFLPSTLIATVFSSSFFDFSMADDDKTTGVHLSSLFWIFWVISIPVTLVVVSLWCGGILSAALIIFAGFASVQAWNIVKFVLHQALSSHKPQDGYRHNIRTVLRNSNSHTQALWLFLRLAFGWRKKLGLSSTLLRGSIVTTLSLLFVVASAVIRLYISLIWTANGDQVLIKSTSCGLVSIAPEDVQSFGVYWTDRMESATTYVRQCYGDTNSTGSCGKLPASRLNWTTSDGACPFTDSDLCITNNSVPFVMDTGYINSNHDLGMNDAAEDAIDYRKIVTCSPMVSDYVDLVYRNETDENVLRYYYGDNTSLNSTSTYNYSGNYLRYVNGYTLNTLGYDPFSTSNVWLPNSTITTRRDAGASIFFLAANYMMYFDPVTDPWFRTYADDWSDTDLSDSSLSTVHLPYATVSVLGCLEQHQLCTTSTTNQRLCSPLTSSRGLAPAAIATLGLADGAARTATAARVMAAATAQQADFGFVPRWMPGDPLLASRTAIDSAQFAALPADQWRRELARWFAVGLAMVQEGVVENVEEADVQGFKATE
;
A
#
# COMPACT_ATOMS: atom_id res chain seq x y z
N MET A 1 -14.53 -3.85 -55.32
CA MET A 1 -15.84 -3.17 -55.26
C MET A 1 -16.70 -3.70 -56.40
N VAL A 2 -17.53 -4.71 -56.13
CA VAL A 2 -18.76 -5.06 -56.87
C VAL A 2 -19.68 -5.70 -55.82
N ILE A 3 -20.91 -5.19 -55.69
CA ILE A 3 -21.96 -5.82 -54.89
C ILE A 3 -22.86 -6.56 -55.88
N PRO A 4 -23.00 -7.90 -55.82
CA PRO A 4 -24.14 -8.58 -56.39
C PRO A 4 -25.19 -8.80 -55.30
N THR A 5 -26.40 -8.35 -55.60
CA THR A 5 -27.64 -8.71 -54.89
C THR A 5 -27.88 -10.21 -55.01
N PHE A 6 -28.07 -10.89 -53.89
CA PHE A 6 -28.51 -12.29 -53.83
C PHE A 6 -30.01 -12.36 -54.15
N ASP A 7 -30.34 -12.69 -55.39
CA ASP A 7 -31.67 -13.21 -55.77
C ASP A 7 -31.47 -14.35 -56.77
N HIS A 8 -32.18 -15.46 -56.53
CA HIS A 8 -32.15 -16.77 -57.21
C HIS A 8 -31.14 -17.82 -56.69
N LEU A 9 -31.63 -18.66 -55.78
CA LEU A 9 -31.11 -20.00 -55.50
C LEU A 9 -31.87 -21.02 -56.37
N ASP A 10 -31.25 -21.49 -57.45
CA ASP A 10 -31.61 -22.73 -58.14
C ASP A 10 -30.43 -23.72 -58.03
N GLU A 11 -30.70 -24.87 -57.38
CA GLU A 11 -29.91 -26.11 -57.21
C GLU A 11 -28.40 -26.08 -56.84
N PRO A 12 -27.94 -26.95 -55.90
CA PRO A 12 -26.60 -26.88 -55.34
C PRO A 12 -25.59 -27.58 -56.25
N LYS A 13 -24.82 -26.83 -57.03
CA LYS A 13 -23.43 -27.24 -57.29
C LYS A 13 -22.65 -26.96 -56.00
N LEU A 14 -22.13 -28.01 -55.36
CA LEU A 14 -21.21 -27.86 -54.22
C LEU A 14 -19.95 -27.13 -54.70
N MET A 15 -19.94 -25.81 -54.57
CA MET A 15 -18.72 -25.00 -54.60
C MET A 15 -17.99 -25.22 -53.28
N THR A 16 -16.77 -25.72 -53.32
CA THR A 16 -15.87 -25.74 -52.17
C THR A 16 -15.24 -24.35 -52.02
N CYS A 17 -15.88 -23.46 -51.26
CA CYS A 17 -15.31 -22.16 -50.87
C CYS A 17 -14.74 -22.23 -49.45
N THR A 18 -13.49 -21.81 -49.26
CA THR A 18 -12.89 -21.66 -47.93
C THR A 18 -12.95 -20.19 -47.50
N ALA A 19 -13.46 -19.92 -46.30
CA ALA A 19 -13.59 -18.58 -45.74
C ALA A 19 -12.71 -18.41 -44.50
N THR A 20 -11.87 -17.37 -44.48
CA THR A 20 -11.11 -16.94 -43.29
C THR A 20 -11.55 -15.53 -42.92
N TRP A 21 -11.82 -15.26 -41.65
CA TRP A 21 -12.19 -13.93 -41.18
C TRP A 21 -11.34 -13.48 -40.00
N VAL A 22 -11.10 -12.16 -39.94
CA VAL A 22 -10.35 -11.49 -38.87
C VAL A 22 -11.14 -10.27 -38.44
N ARG A 23 -11.31 -10.08 -37.13
CA ARG A 23 -11.94 -8.90 -36.55
C ARG A 23 -11.06 -8.31 -35.45
N LEU A 24 -10.87 -7.00 -35.48
CA LEU A 24 -10.12 -6.27 -34.46
C LEU A 24 -10.91 -5.04 -34.02
N GLY A 25 -11.24 -4.98 -32.73
CA GLY A 25 -11.85 -3.82 -32.08
C GLY A 25 -10.85 -3.18 -31.12
N ALA A 26 -10.56 -1.89 -31.30
CA ALA A 26 -9.66 -1.13 -30.44
C ALA A 26 -10.18 0.29 -30.22
N LYS A 27 -9.93 0.86 -29.04
CA LYS A 27 -10.29 2.24 -28.74
C LYS A 27 -9.14 3.18 -29.16
N GLY A 28 -9.43 4.17 -29.99
CA GLY A 28 -8.49 5.21 -30.39
C GLY A 28 -8.32 6.30 -29.32
N ILE A 29 -7.37 7.21 -29.56
CA ILE A 29 -7.16 8.39 -28.72
C ILE A 29 -7.64 9.65 -29.45
N SER A 30 -8.16 10.63 -28.70
CA SER A 30 -8.53 11.93 -29.25
C SER A 30 -7.53 12.96 -28.73
N VAL A 31 -6.82 13.59 -29.66
CA VAL A 31 -5.67 14.43 -29.34
C VAL A 31 -5.91 15.85 -29.84
N GLU A 32 -5.75 16.80 -28.93
CA GLU A 32 -5.74 18.22 -29.27
C GLU A 32 -4.38 18.58 -29.87
N ARG A 33 -4.38 19.30 -31.00
CA ARG A 33 -3.15 19.67 -31.72
C ARG A 33 -2.96 21.18 -31.74
N ASP A 34 -1.71 21.62 -31.67
CA ASP A 34 -1.34 23.04 -31.78
C ASP A 34 -1.50 23.56 -33.22
N SER A 35 -1.29 24.87 -33.41
CA SER A 35 -1.32 25.52 -34.74
C SER A 35 -0.28 25.00 -35.73
N HIS A 36 0.71 24.22 -35.26
CA HIS A 36 1.76 23.57 -36.06
C HIS A 36 1.50 22.07 -36.26
N GLY A 37 0.41 21.51 -35.71
CA GLY A 37 0.02 20.11 -35.81
C GLY A 37 0.59 19.16 -34.74
N ASN A 38 1.33 19.67 -33.75
CA ASN A 38 1.90 18.87 -32.67
C ASN A 38 0.84 18.52 -31.61
N PRO A 39 0.85 17.32 -31.04
CA PRO A 39 -0.11 16.92 -30.01
C PRO A 39 0.19 17.63 -28.67
N ILE A 40 -0.80 18.31 -28.09
CA ILE A 40 -0.67 19.06 -26.84
C ILE A 40 -1.28 18.29 -25.66
N SER A 41 -2.52 17.82 -25.79
CA SER A 41 -3.28 17.20 -24.70
C SER A 41 -4.17 16.07 -25.22
N ILE A 42 -4.59 15.19 -24.32
CA ILE A 42 -5.56 14.13 -24.62
C ILE A 42 -6.88 14.47 -23.94
N ASN A 43 -7.89 14.75 -24.76
CA ASN A 43 -9.20 15.17 -24.28
C ASN A 43 -10.11 13.96 -24.04
N THR A 44 -10.93 14.06 -22.98
CA THR A 44 -12.13 13.25 -22.79
C THR A 44 -13.33 14.20 -22.66
N PRO A 45 -14.52 13.87 -23.21
CA PRO A 45 -15.48 13.19 -22.33
C PRO A 45 -16.41 12.15 -22.98
N VAL A 46 -17.03 11.38 -22.09
CA VAL A 46 -18.35 10.76 -22.18
C VAL A 46 -19.33 11.67 -22.93
N VAL A 47 -19.67 11.36 -24.19
CA VAL A 47 -21.03 11.32 -24.78
C VAL A 47 -20.90 10.67 -26.17
N SER A 48 -21.61 9.56 -26.34
CA SER A 48 -21.84 8.89 -27.62
C SER A 48 -22.77 9.75 -28.50
N ASN A 49 -22.26 10.82 -29.11
CA ASN A 49 -22.92 11.39 -30.27
C ASN A 49 -22.52 10.57 -31.51
N LYS A 50 -23.53 10.19 -32.30
CA LYS A 50 -23.38 9.29 -33.46
C LYS A 50 -22.35 9.82 -34.48
N GLU A 51 -22.16 11.14 -34.56
CA GLU A 51 -21.20 11.78 -35.48
C GLU A 51 -19.75 11.79 -34.98
N THR A 52 -19.51 11.67 -33.66
CA THR A 52 -18.14 11.63 -33.06
C THR A 52 -17.71 10.23 -32.65
N ARG A 53 -18.66 9.28 -32.56
CA ARG A 53 -18.42 7.87 -32.23
C ARG A 53 -17.49 7.19 -33.23
N ASP A 54 -17.58 7.57 -34.50
CA ASP A 54 -16.87 6.96 -35.63
C ASP A 54 -15.35 7.25 -35.64
N ARG A 55 -14.84 8.14 -34.77
CA ARG A 55 -13.40 8.45 -34.68
C ARG A 55 -12.70 7.92 -33.43
N ALA A 56 -13.44 7.40 -32.46
CA ALA A 56 -12.89 6.96 -31.18
C ALA A 56 -12.66 5.44 -31.08
N TRP A 57 -13.10 4.68 -32.08
CA TRP A 57 -12.98 3.22 -32.12
C TRP A 57 -12.54 2.76 -33.51
N PHE A 58 -11.51 1.93 -33.54
CA PHE A 58 -11.14 1.12 -34.68
C PHE A 58 -11.94 -0.19 -34.60
N ASN A 59 -12.79 -0.49 -35.57
CA ASN A 59 -13.53 -1.76 -35.62
C ASN A 59 -13.34 -2.38 -37.00
N PHE A 60 -12.18 -2.96 -37.23
CA PHE A 60 -11.82 -3.53 -38.52
C PHE A 60 -12.35 -4.95 -38.63
N ALA A 61 -12.96 -5.30 -39.77
CA ALA A 61 -13.31 -6.69 -40.08
C ALA A 61 -12.92 -7.02 -41.52
N PHE A 62 -12.30 -8.19 -41.70
CA PHE A 62 -11.84 -8.67 -43.00
C PHE A 62 -12.28 -10.11 -43.20
N VAL A 63 -12.82 -10.41 -44.37
CA VAL A 63 -13.21 -11.78 -44.74
C VAL A 63 -12.57 -12.11 -46.09
N LEU A 64 -11.70 -13.11 -46.10
CA LEU A 64 -11.09 -13.66 -47.30
C LEU A 64 -11.87 -14.91 -47.73
N LEU A 65 -12.39 -14.88 -48.95
CA LEU A 65 -13.09 -15.97 -49.61
C LEU A 65 -12.23 -16.51 -50.75
N GLU A 66 -11.92 -17.80 -50.74
CA GLU A 66 -11.17 -18.46 -51.80
C GLU A 66 -12.04 -19.50 -52.49
N GLU A 67 -12.16 -19.40 -53.81
CA GLU A 67 -12.91 -20.34 -54.65
C GLU A 67 -11.94 -21.29 -55.36
N THR A 68 -12.11 -22.60 -55.14
CA THR A 68 -11.20 -23.63 -55.68
C THR A 68 -11.79 -24.40 -56.88
N SER A 69 -12.90 -23.94 -57.48
CA SER A 69 -13.63 -24.66 -58.52
C SER A 69 -13.34 -24.12 -59.93
N GLY A 70 -12.30 -24.64 -60.60
CA GLY A 70 -11.98 -24.36 -62.01
C GLY A 70 -10.49 -24.11 -62.27
N ASN A 71 -10.09 -23.97 -63.54
CA ASN A 71 -8.72 -23.59 -63.92
C ASN A 71 -8.35 -22.15 -63.52
N ASP A 72 -9.32 -21.31 -63.14
CA ASP A 72 -9.12 -19.97 -62.61
C ASP A 72 -9.35 -19.95 -61.09
N LYS A 73 -8.27 -19.81 -60.31
CA LYS A 73 -8.37 -19.57 -58.87
C LYS A 73 -8.79 -18.12 -58.65
N GLN A 74 -9.91 -17.89 -57.94
CA GLN A 74 -10.36 -16.55 -57.57
C GLN A 74 -10.37 -16.38 -56.05
N ALA A 75 -9.85 -15.24 -55.59
CA ALA A 75 -9.88 -14.84 -54.18
C ALA A 75 -10.58 -13.48 -54.04
N THR A 76 -11.54 -13.40 -53.14
CA THR A 76 -12.32 -12.17 -52.85
C THR A 76 -12.09 -11.75 -51.40
N LEU A 77 -11.60 -10.52 -51.20
CA LEU A 77 -11.46 -9.89 -49.89
C LEU A 77 -12.61 -8.91 -49.64
N LEU A 78 -13.41 -9.18 -48.61
CA LEU A 78 -14.40 -8.25 -48.07
C LEU A 78 -13.78 -7.44 -46.94
N CYS A 79 -13.86 -6.12 -47.04
CA CYS A 79 -13.31 -5.18 -46.08
C CYS A 79 -14.45 -4.38 -45.44
N PHE A 80 -14.55 -4.45 -44.11
CA PHE A 80 -15.50 -3.67 -43.31
C PHE A 80 -14.73 -2.66 -42.47
N ASP A 81 -15.13 -1.38 -42.58
CA ASP A 81 -14.51 -0.23 -41.90
C ASP A 81 -12.98 -0.13 -42.10
N ALA A 82 -12.49 -0.53 -43.29
CA ALA A 82 -11.07 -0.54 -43.60
C ALA A 82 -10.45 0.88 -43.55
N PRO A 83 -9.24 1.01 -42.99
CA PRO A 83 -8.57 2.29 -42.92
C PRO A 83 -8.21 2.80 -44.33
N PRO A 84 -8.29 4.11 -44.61
CA PRO A 84 -8.00 4.66 -45.95
C PRO A 84 -6.59 4.34 -46.43
N GLN A 85 -5.63 4.16 -45.51
CA GLN A 85 -4.27 3.71 -45.81
C GLN A 85 -4.23 2.31 -46.45
N LEU A 86 -5.19 1.44 -46.12
CA LEU A 86 -5.29 0.09 -46.67
C LEU A 86 -5.77 0.11 -48.13
N HIS A 87 -6.71 1.01 -48.46
CA HIS A 87 -7.13 1.22 -49.86
C HIS A 87 -5.97 1.62 -50.75
N LYS A 88 -5.11 2.53 -50.26
CA LYS A 88 -3.89 2.92 -50.98
C LYS A 88 -2.92 1.75 -51.13
N ALA A 89 -2.68 0.98 -50.07
CA ALA A 89 -1.78 -0.17 -50.10
C ALA A 89 -2.22 -1.25 -51.10
N PHE A 90 -3.53 -1.44 -51.29
CA PHE A 90 -4.04 -2.37 -52.30
C PHE A 90 -4.04 -1.80 -53.73
N ASN A 91 -4.26 -0.50 -53.92
CA ASN A 91 -4.18 0.12 -55.24
C ASN A 91 -2.74 0.18 -55.79
N ASP A 92 -1.75 0.29 -54.90
CA ASP A 92 -0.33 0.32 -55.23
C ASP A 92 0.27 -1.10 -55.36
N LEU A 93 -0.54 -2.15 -55.17
CA LEU A 93 -0.09 -3.55 -55.18
C LEU A 93 0.09 -4.06 -56.62
N ASN A 94 1.31 -4.45 -56.98
CA ASN A 94 1.58 -5.19 -58.21
C ASN A 94 1.66 -6.69 -57.88
N VAL A 95 0.66 -7.46 -58.33
CA VAL A 95 0.52 -8.88 -57.97
C VAL A 95 1.32 -9.74 -58.96
N SER A 96 2.18 -10.61 -58.43
CA SER A 96 2.90 -11.62 -59.24
C SER A 96 2.10 -12.92 -59.35
N ASP A 97 2.32 -13.68 -60.43
CA ASP A 97 1.63 -14.97 -60.68
C ASP A 97 1.87 -16.01 -59.56
N GLU A 98 3.02 -15.95 -58.88
CA GLU A 98 3.33 -16.78 -57.70
C GLU A 98 2.51 -16.38 -56.45
N GLN A 99 2.20 -15.09 -56.28
CA GLN A 99 1.40 -14.59 -55.16
C GLN A 99 -0.09 -14.89 -55.32
N LEU A 100 -0.57 -15.07 -56.55
CA LEU A 100 -1.94 -15.51 -56.86
C LEU A 100 -2.21 -16.95 -56.40
N ASN A 101 -1.17 -17.75 -56.15
CA ASN A 101 -1.31 -19.12 -55.65
C ASN A 101 -1.55 -19.21 -54.13
N ASP A 102 -1.27 -18.16 -53.36
CA ASP A 102 -1.44 -18.11 -51.90
C ASP A 102 -2.08 -16.79 -51.44
N ALA A 103 -3.42 -16.70 -51.49
CA ALA A 103 -4.13 -15.46 -51.18
C ALA A 103 -3.99 -15.00 -49.71
N TYR A 104 -3.40 -15.80 -48.82
CA TYR A 104 -3.18 -15.42 -47.41
C TYR A 104 -2.15 -14.31 -47.22
N PHE A 105 -1.31 -14.00 -48.22
CA PHE A 105 -0.37 -12.86 -48.16
C PHE A 105 -1.08 -11.52 -47.90
N VAL A 106 -2.36 -11.43 -48.29
CA VAL A 106 -3.24 -10.28 -48.08
C VAL A 106 -3.38 -9.95 -46.59
N PHE A 107 -3.46 -10.96 -45.71
CA PHE A 107 -3.48 -10.73 -44.26
C PHE A 107 -2.18 -10.12 -43.74
N GLY A 108 -1.04 -10.44 -44.36
CA GLY A 108 0.24 -9.79 -44.05
C GLY A 108 0.22 -8.28 -44.33
N ILE A 109 -0.43 -7.86 -45.42
CA ILE A 109 -0.62 -6.45 -45.77
C ILE A 109 -1.59 -5.77 -44.79
N ILE A 110 -2.72 -6.41 -44.52
CA ILE A 110 -3.76 -5.92 -43.60
C ILE A 110 -3.16 -5.69 -42.20
N LEU A 111 -2.52 -6.70 -41.62
CA LEU A 111 -1.93 -6.63 -40.28
C LEU A 111 -0.85 -5.54 -40.20
N LYS A 112 -0.04 -5.38 -41.24
CA LYS A 112 0.98 -4.31 -41.30
C LYS A 112 0.36 -2.91 -41.33
N VAL A 113 -0.70 -2.70 -42.11
CA VAL A 113 -1.38 -1.40 -42.19
C VAL A 113 -2.09 -1.07 -40.87
N ILE A 114 -2.77 -2.06 -40.28
CA ILE A 114 -3.42 -1.90 -38.97
C ILE A 114 -2.40 -1.57 -37.89
N TRP A 115 -1.30 -2.32 -37.83
CA TRP A 115 -0.20 -2.04 -36.90
C TRP A 115 0.28 -0.61 -37.06
N LYS A 116 0.50 -0.13 -38.28
CA LYS A 116 0.97 1.24 -38.53
C LYS A 116 -0.01 2.29 -38.01
N VAL A 117 -1.31 2.14 -38.28
CA VAL A 117 -2.34 3.06 -37.79
C VAL A 117 -2.36 3.11 -36.26
N MET A 118 -2.30 1.94 -35.61
CA MET A 118 -2.28 1.86 -34.14
C MET A 118 -0.96 2.38 -33.56
N ASP A 119 0.18 2.13 -34.22
CA ASP A 119 1.50 2.55 -33.76
C ASP A 119 1.64 4.08 -33.80
N ASP A 120 1.07 4.74 -34.82
CA ASP A 120 1.02 6.20 -34.93
C ASP A 120 0.25 6.82 -33.74
N GLU A 121 -0.84 6.19 -33.29
CA GLU A 121 -1.57 6.62 -32.08
C GLU A 121 -0.76 6.38 -30.80
N ALA A 122 -0.09 5.23 -30.69
CA ALA A 122 0.79 4.94 -29.55
C ALA A 122 1.98 5.93 -29.46
N TRP A 123 2.52 6.36 -30.60
CA TRP A 123 3.53 7.43 -30.65
C TRP A 123 2.96 8.77 -30.21
N THR A 124 1.77 9.12 -30.69
CA THR A 124 1.11 10.37 -30.32
C THR A 124 0.89 10.46 -28.81
N LEU A 125 0.41 9.37 -28.18
CA LEU A 125 0.30 9.24 -26.72
C LEU A 125 1.66 9.44 -26.01
N SER A 126 2.71 8.80 -26.51
CA SER A 126 4.06 8.93 -25.95
C SER A 126 4.62 10.34 -26.11
N ASP A 127 4.31 11.05 -27.19
CA ASP A 127 4.79 12.42 -27.44
C ASP A 127 4.11 13.43 -26.51
N VAL A 128 2.79 13.30 -26.26
CA VAL A 128 2.09 14.11 -25.25
C VAL A 128 2.72 13.87 -23.87
N PHE A 129 2.90 12.61 -23.48
CA PHE A 129 3.54 12.28 -22.20
C PHE A 129 4.97 12.82 -22.10
N ARG A 130 5.76 12.81 -23.19
CA ARG A 130 7.14 13.33 -23.20
C ARG A 130 7.19 14.81 -22.87
N ASN A 131 6.19 15.60 -23.27
CA ASN A 131 6.13 17.02 -22.92
C ASN A 131 5.89 17.21 -21.41
N ILE A 132 5.04 16.38 -20.81
CA ILE A 132 4.76 16.38 -19.37
C ILE A 132 5.97 15.90 -18.57
N GLU A 133 6.65 14.85 -19.03
CA GLU A 133 7.86 14.29 -18.40
C GLU A 133 8.97 15.35 -18.27
N LYS A 134 9.11 16.26 -19.25
CA LYS A 134 10.08 17.35 -19.20
C LYS A 134 9.73 18.45 -18.20
N VAL A 135 8.44 18.62 -17.88
CA VAL A 135 7.89 19.74 -17.10
C VAL A 135 7.33 19.24 -15.76
N ALA A 136 7.87 18.15 -15.22
CA ALA A 136 7.36 17.40 -14.04
C ALA A 136 6.94 18.26 -12.82
N GLN A 137 7.43 19.50 -12.71
CA GLN A 137 7.13 20.47 -11.66
C GLN A 137 5.75 21.14 -11.73
N SER A 138 5.06 21.20 -12.88
CA SER A 138 3.78 21.93 -13.03
C SER A 138 2.69 21.07 -13.65
N THR A 139 2.54 19.83 -13.17
CA THR A 139 1.69 18.85 -13.84
C THR A 139 0.24 18.93 -13.36
N ASN A 140 -0.68 19.05 -14.32
CA ASN A 140 -2.10 18.91 -14.06
C ASN A 140 -2.42 17.42 -13.88
N PHE A 141 -2.70 16.99 -12.65
CA PHE A 141 -3.00 15.58 -12.34
C PHE A 141 -4.14 15.01 -13.18
N SER A 142 -5.09 15.84 -13.61
CA SER A 142 -6.18 15.41 -14.48
C SER A 142 -5.68 14.98 -15.87
N GLU A 143 -4.67 15.65 -16.41
CA GLU A 143 -4.10 15.33 -17.72
C GLU A 143 -3.25 14.05 -17.64
N LEU A 144 -2.46 13.91 -16.57
CA LEU A 144 -1.67 12.71 -16.29
C LEU A 144 -2.57 11.47 -16.11
N HIS A 145 -3.69 11.62 -15.41
CA HIS A 145 -4.70 10.58 -15.26
C HIS A 145 -5.33 10.18 -16.60
N ASN A 146 -5.70 11.14 -17.45
CA ASN A 146 -6.25 10.85 -18.77
C ASN A 146 -5.25 10.09 -19.66
N ILE A 147 -3.98 10.48 -19.64
CA ILE A 147 -2.91 9.78 -20.37
C ILE A 147 -2.73 8.35 -19.89
N SER A 148 -2.70 8.14 -18.56
CA SER A 148 -2.63 6.79 -17.98
C SER A 148 -3.80 5.93 -18.44
N LYS A 149 -5.01 6.46 -18.41
CA LYS A 149 -6.21 5.75 -18.89
C LYS A 149 -6.13 5.36 -20.36
N HIS A 150 -5.67 6.27 -21.22
CA HIS A 150 -5.51 5.99 -22.66
C HIS A 150 -4.34 5.03 -22.95
N GLN A 151 -3.28 5.04 -22.14
CA GLN A 151 -2.20 4.07 -22.20
C GLN A 151 -2.71 2.65 -21.91
N ILE A 152 -3.55 2.46 -20.89
CA ILE A 152 -4.15 1.17 -20.56
C ILE A 152 -4.97 0.63 -21.76
N TYR A 153 -5.89 1.43 -22.30
CA TYR A 153 -6.71 1.01 -23.45
C TYR A 153 -5.87 0.63 -24.68
N MET A 154 -4.78 1.36 -24.93
CA MET A 154 -3.90 1.06 -26.05
C MET A 154 -3.10 -0.23 -25.79
N SER A 155 -2.64 -0.44 -24.56
CA SER A 155 -1.92 -1.66 -24.15
C SER A 155 -2.77 -2.91 -24.39
N GLU A 156 -4.02 -2.89 -23.91
CA GLU A 156 -5.02 -3.94 -24.12
C GLU A 156 -5.27 -4.20 -25.62
N ALA A 157 -5.41 -3.14 -26.41
CA ALA A 157 -5.66 -3.24 -27.84
C ALA A 157 -4.49 -3.90 -28.60
N PHE A 158 -3.24 -3.55 -28.27
CA PHE A 158 -2.06 -4.16 -28.89
C PHE A 158 -1.86 -5.61 -28.47
N GLU A 159 -2.23 -5.97 -27.25
CA GLU A 159 -2.21 -7.36 -26.78
C GLU A 159 -3.25 -8.20 -27.54
N ALA A 160 -4.49 -7.72 -27.64
CA ALA A 160 -5.53 -8.37 -28.43
C ALA A 160 -5.14 -8.51 -29.91
N ALA A 161 -4.55 -7.47 -30.51
CA ALA A 161 -4.05 -7.52 -31.88
C ALA A 161 -2.91 -8.54 -32.07
N HIS A 162 -2.03 -8.68 -31.08
CA HIS A 162 -0.96 -9.68 -31.09
C HIS A 162 -1.51 -11.10 -31.06
N ILE A 163 -2.52 -11.36 -30.21
CA ILE A 163 -3.21 -12.66 -30.14
C ILE A 163 -3.85 -12.99 -31.50
N VAL A 164 -4.65 -12.08 -32.05
CA VAL A 164 -5.30 -12.26 -33.36
C VAL A 164 -4.29 -12.49 -34.48
N ALA A 165 -3.16 -11.78 -34.48
CA ALA A 165 -2.11 -11.99 -35.46
C ALA A 165 -1.44 -13.36 -35.34
N ASN A 166 -1.23 -13.87 -34.11
CA ASN A 166 -0.72 -15.23 -33.89
C ASN A 166 -1.74 -16.29 -34.32
N ASP A 167 -3.03 -16.07 -34.08
CA ASP A 167 -4.09 -16.97 -34.52
C ASP A 167 -4.14 -17.06 -36.06
N VAL A 168 -3.95 -15.94 -36.77
CA VAL A 168 -3.84 -15.93 -38.24
C VAL A 168 -2.63 -16.73 -38.72
N VAL A 169 -1.48 -16.63 -38.04
CA VAL A 169 -0.29 -17.45 -38.33
C VAL A 169 -0.57 -18.93 -38.09
N GLN A 170 -1.23 -19.27 -37.00
CA GLN A 170 -1.56 -20.66 -36.66
C GLN A 170 -2.58 -21.24 -37.65
N ALA A 171 -3.60 -20.48 -38.01
CA ALA A 171 -4.58 -20.84 -39.04
C ALA A 171 -3.88 -21.08 -40.38
N TYR A 172 -2.93 -20.23 -40.77
CA TYR A 172 -2.13 -20.42 -41.98
C TYR A 172 -1.32 -21.72 -41.94
N ARG A 173 -0.61 -22.00 -40.83
CA ARG A 173 0.14 -23.25 -40.65
C ARG A 173 -0.75 -24.49 -40.73
N SER A 174 -1.95 -24.42 -40.16
CA SER A 174 -2.90 -25.54 -40.13
C SER A 174 -3.38 -25.97 -41.52
N ARG A 175 -3.25 -25.11 -42.55
CA ARG A 175 -3.56 -25.45 -43.95
C ARG A 175 -2.57 -26.45 -44.55
N PHE A 176 -1.41 -26.62 -43.95
CA PHE A 176 -0.36 -27.52 -44.40
C PHE A 176 -0.23 -28.69 -43.40
N HIS A 177 -0.65 -29.89 -43.79
CA HIS A 177 -0.57 -31.09 -42.95
C HIS A 177 0.87 -31.66 -42.80
N ALA A 178 1.85 -31.10 -43.52
CA ALA A 178 3.29 -31.43 -43.52
C ALA A 178 4.14 -30.14 -43.63
N SER A 179 5.47 -30.27 -43.69
CA SER A 179 6.44 -29.15 -43.80
C SER A 179 6.03 -28.10 -44.85
N LEU A 180 6.08 -26.81 -44.49
CA LEU A 180 5.68 -25.72 -45.39
C LEU A 180 6.55 -25.67 -46.67
N PRO A 181 5.93 -25.60 -47.87
CA PRO A 181 6.63 -25.31 -49.11
C PRO A 181 7.45 -24.02 -49.03
N GLN A 182 8.55 -23.93 -49.78
CA GLN A 182 9.47 -22.79 -49.75
C GLN A 182 8.78 -21.44 -50.06
N GLU A 183 7.76 -21.44 -50.92
CA GLU A 183 6.94 -20.26 -51.24
C GLU A 183 6.04 -19.84 -50.06
N ALA A 184 5.45 -20.81 -49.35
CA ALA A 184 4.58 -20.57 -48.20
C ALA A 184 5.36 -20.06 -46.96
N GLN A 185 6.64 -20.42 -46.85
CA GLN A 185 7.52 -19.92 -45.79
C GLN A 185 7.69 -18.39 -45.86
N VAL A 186 7.69 -17.81 -47.06
CA VAL A 186 7.82 -16.35 -47.23
C VAL A 186 6.57 -15.62 -46.70
N THR A 187 5.38 -16.16 -46.96
CA THR A 187 4.12 -15.62 -46.44
C THR A 187 4.04 -15.77 -44.92
N GLU A 188 4.42 -16.94 -44.39
CA GLU A 188 4.47 -17.21 -42.96
C GLU A 188 5.41 -16.22 -42.24
N GLN A 189 6.61 -15.99 -42.76
CA GLN A 189 7.57 -15.04 -42.19
C GLN A 189 7.01 -13.61 -42.16
N LYS A 190 6.27 -13.20 -43.19
CA LYS A 190 5.62 -11.88 -43.22
C LYS A 190 4.52 -11.76 -42.16
N LEU A 191 3.70 -12.80 -41.97
CA LEU A 191 2.66 -12.83 -40.94
C LEU A 191 3.27 -12.82 -39.53
N LEU A 192 4.29 -13.65 -39.29
CA LEU A 192 5.05 -13.68 -38.04
C LEU A 192 5.73 -12.35 -37.75
N HIS A 193 6.29 -11.70 -38.77
CA HIS A 193 6.87 -10.37 -38.62
C HIS A 193 5.80 -9.36 -38.17
N SER A 194 4.64 -9.32 -38.82
CA SER A 194 3.52 -8.47 -38.42
C SER A 194 3.07 -8.74 -36.97
N ALA A 195 2.95 -10.01 -36.57
CA ALA A 195 2.60 -10.38 -35.18
C ALA A 195 3.64 -9.89 -34.16
N ARG A 196 4.93 -9.99 -34.49
CA ARG A 196 6.04 -9.49 -33.66
C ARG A 196 6.03 -7.96 -33.53
N MET A 197 5.64 -7.23 -34.56
CA MET A 197 5.52 -5.77 -34.51
C MET A 197 4.46 -5.32 -33.49
N PHE A 198 3.30 -6.01 -33.42
CA PHE A 198 2.31 -5.74 -32.37
C PHE A 198 2.87 -5.99 -30.97
N LYS A 199 3.60 -7.10 -30.76
CA LYS A 199 4.25 -7.37 -29.46
C LYS A 199 5.29 -6.31 -29.09
N ALA A 200 6.09 -5.87 -30.06
CA ALA A 200 7.09 -4.83 -29.84
C ALA A 200 6.47 -3.50 -29.38
N THR A 201 5.38 -3.06 -30.03
CA THR A 201 4.66 -1.85 -29.61
C THR A 201 3.97 -2.03 -28.25
N HIS A 202 3.40 -3.20 -27.95
CA HIS A 202 2.85 -3.50 -26.62
C HIS A 202 3.93 -3.36 -25.52
N LEU A 203 5.12 -3.94 -25.71
CA LEU A 203 6.23 -3.79 -24.76
C LEU A 203 6.65 -2.33 -24.57
N ARG A 204 6.59 -1.51 -25.63
CA ARG A 204 6.82 -0.06 -25.55
C ARG A 204 5.77 0.64 -24.68
N LEU A 205 4.50 0.25 -24.79
CA LEU A 205 3.40 0.79 -23.98
C LEU A 205 3.52 0.36 -22.50
N THR A 206 3.95 -0.87 -22.22
CA THR A 206 4.26 -1.31 -20.84
C THR A 206 5.41 -0.51 -20.22
N SER A 207 6.43 -0.16 -21.02
CA SER A 207 7.50 0.72 -20.57
C SER A 207 7.00 2.14 -20.28
N LEU A 208 6.10 2.66 -21.12
CA LEU A 208 5.45 3.96 -20.92
C LEU A 208 4.63 3.99 -19.61
N GLU A 209 3.91 2.92 -19.29
CA GLU A 209 3.16 2.76 -18.04
C GLU A 209 4.04 2.96 -16.80
N LYS A 210 5.17 2.25 -16.76
CA LYS A 210 6.14 2.35 -15.65
C LYS A 210 6.68 3.77 -15.51
N ARG A 211 6.94 4.45 -16.63
CA ARG A 211 7.38 5.85 -16.64
C ARG A 211 6.30 6.81 -16.15
N ILE A 212 5.04 6.62 -16.56
CA ILE A 212 3.90 7.42 -16.07
C ILE A 212 3.75 7.25 -14.54
N SER A 213 3.81 6.03 -14.03
CA SER A 213 3.73 5.75 -12.58
C SER A 213 4.88 6.40 -11.78
N ASN A 214 6.11 6.32 -12.30
CA ASN A 214 7.27 6.96 -11.68
C ASN A 214 7.13 8.49 -11.65
N ILE A 215 6.72 9.12 -12.75
CA ILE A 215 6.49 10.57 -12.80
C ILE A 215 5.33 10.99 -11.89
N THR A 216 4.28 10.19 -11.77
CA THR A 216 3.15 10.45 -10.84
C THR A 216 3.66 10.48 -9.40
N SER A 217 4.47 9.50 -9.02
CA SER A 217 5.08 9.43 -7.69
C SER A 217 6.02 10.61 -7.43
N LEU A 218 6.84 10.98 -8.43
CA LEU A 218 7.74 12.13 -8.34
C LEU A 218 6.96 13.44 -8.18
N ALA A 219 5.91 13.66 -8.96
CA ALA A 219 5.08 14.87 -8.89
C ALA A 219 4.42 15.01 -7.50
N PHE A 220 3.89 13.92 -6.95
CA PHE A 220 3.33 13.91 -5.59
C PHE A 220 4.39 14.26 -4.53
N ASN A 221 5.60 13.69 -4.64
CA ASN A 221 6.71 14.01 -3.73
C ASN A 221 7.18 15.46 -3.84
N ILE A 222 7.16 16.06 -5.04
CA ILE A 222 7.50 17.46 -5.24
C ILE A 222 6.44 18.38 -4.61
N VAL A 223 5.15 18.09 -4.82
CA VAL A 223 4.05 18.90 -4.24
C VAL A 223 4.08 18.84 -2.72
N THR A 224 4.28 17.66 -2.13
CA THR A 224 4.41 17.52 -0.67
C THR A 224 5.66 18.23 -0.12
N GLN A 225 6.76 18.25 -0.89
CA GLN A 225 7.94 19.04 -0.55
C GLN A 225 7.67 20.56 -0.63
N GLU A 226 6.90 21.01 -1.61
CA GLU A 226 6.52 22.42 -1.76
C GLU A 226 5.57 22.87 -0.63
N ASP A 227 4.62 22.03 -0.22
CA ASP A 227 3.77 22.27 0.96
C ASP A 227 4.62 22.39 2.23
N SER A 228 5.62 21.51 2.38
CA SER A 228 6.58 21.58 3.49
C SER A 228 7.36 22.90 3.47
N ARG A 229 7.84 23.34 2.29
CA ARG A 229 8.56 24.62 2.13
C ARG A 229 7.65 25.83 2.41
N SER A 230 6.40 25.77 1.98
CA SER A 230 5.39 26.81 2.22
C SER A 230 5.09 26.92 3.72
N MET A 231 4.92 25.80 4.40
CA MET A 231 4.75 25.73 5.86
C MET A 231 5.95 26.34 6.60
N HIS A 232 7.18 26.02 6.18
CA HIS A 232 8.39 26.64 6.73
C HIS A 232 8.46 28.16 6.49
N THR A 233 8.01 28.62 5.33
CA THR A 233 7.99 30.07 5.00
C THR A 233 6.99 30.83 5.85
N ILE A 234 5.78 30.29 6.05
CA ILE A 234 4.77 30.84 6.96
C ILE A 234 5.34 30.89 8.38
N ALA A 235 5.95 29.80 8.85
CA ALA A 235 6.58 29.75 10.17
C ALA A 235 7.69 30.80 10.31
N LEU A 236 8.55 30.98 9.32
CA LEU A 236 9.61 32.00 9.31
C LEU A 236 9.04 33.42 9.36
N ILE A 237 7.99 33.72 8.58
CA ILE A 237 7.27 35.00 8.63
C ILE A 237 6.75 35.24 10.04
N THR A 238 6.07 34.27 10.65
CA THR A 238 5.57 34.43 12.03
C THR A 238 6.71 34.68 13.02
N LEU A 239 7.86 34.02 12.86
CA LEU A 239 9.01 34.15 13.74
C LEU A 239 9.70 35.52 13.63
N VAL A 240 9.68 36.15 12.44
CA VAL A 240 10.17 37.52 12.24
C VAL A 240 9.19 38.57 12.80
N PHE A 241 7.88 38.40 12.58
CA PHE A 241 6.89 39.39 12.97
C PHE A 241 6.50 39.33 14.46
N LEU A 242 6.57 38.15 15.09
CA LEU A 242 6.10 37.94 16.46
C LEU A 242 6.91 38.72 17.52
N PRO A 243 8.26 38.80 17.47
CA PRO A 243 9.02 39.63 18.41
C PRO A 243 8.80 41.13 18.18
N SER A 244 8.70 41.56 16.91
CA SER A 244 8.48 42.96 16.55
C SER A 244 7.08 43.44 16.98
N THR A 245 6.05 42.62 16.77
CA THR A 245 4.69 42.91 17.26
C THR A 245 4.61 42.91 18.79
N LEU A 246 5.36 42.01 19.46
CA LEU A 246 5.48 42.04 20.92
C LEU A 246 6.07 43.37 21.41
N ILE A 247 7.15 43.84 20.80
CA ILE A 247 7.80 45.10 21.21
C ILE A 247 6.90 46.29 20.85
N ALA A 248 6.24 46.29 19.69
CA ALA A 248 5.30 47.33 19.29
C ALA A 248 4.13 47.46 20.26
N THR A 249 3.57 46.34 20.75
CA THR A 249 2.47 46.36 21.74
C THR A 249 2.92 46.86 23.11
N VAL A 250 4.17 46.62 23.51
CA VAL A 250 4.73 47.16 24.77
C VAL A 250 4.84 48.68 24.73
N PHE A 251 5.27 49.25 23.60
CA PHE A 251 5.53 50.67 23.50
C PHE A 251 4.42 51.50 22.81
N SER A 252 3.39 50.84 22.27
CA SER A 252 2.28 51.46 21.51
C SER A 252 1.60 52.65 22.21
N SER A 253 1.53 52.63 23.54
CA SER A 253 0.83 53.67 24.31
C SER A 253 1.70 54.89 24.66
N SER A 254 3.02 54.81 24.49
CA SER A 254 3.98 55.81 24.99
C SER A 254 4.67 56.63 23.89
N PHE A 255 4.48 56.27 22.62
CA PHE A 255 5.19 56.89 21.48
C PHE A 255 4.40 57.94 20.71
N PHE A 256 3.08 57.98 20.82
CA PHE A 256 2.24 58.95 20.13
C PHE A 256 1.70 59.97 21.12
N ASP A 257 2.19 61.19 21.04
CA ASP A 257 1.69 62.30 21.84
C ASP A 257 0.66 63.06 21.01
N PHE A 258 -0.62 62.92 21.37
CA PHE A 258 -1.74 63.62 20.73
C PHE A 258 -2.04 64.91 21.51
N SER A 259 -1.07 65.81 21.59
CA SER A 259 -1.30 67.13 22.18
C SER A 259 -2.03 68.03 21.17
N MET A 260 -3.26 68.45 21.47
CA MET A 260 -3.83 69.62 20.81
C MET A 260 -3.10 70.84 21.35
N ALA A 261 -2.17 71.40 20.56
CA ALA A 261 -1.63 72.72 20.83
C ALA A 261 -2.74 73.73 20.54
N ASP A 262 -3.23 74.39 21.59
CA ASP A 262 -3.89 75.69 21.45
C ASP A 262 -2.88 76.64 20.79
N ASP A 263 -3.36 77.33 19.76
CA ASP A 263 -2.68 78.28 18.88
C ASP A 263 -1.87 77.75 17.67
N ASP A 264 -2.50 77.99 16.52
CA ASP A 264 -2.03 78.13 15.14
C ASP A 264 -1.62 76.88 14.32
N LYS A 265 -2.59 76.44 13.50
CA LYS A 265 -2.45 75.85 12.16
C LYS A 265 -1.24 74.93 11.90
N THR A 266 -1.14 73.80 12.59
CA THR A 266 -0.72 72.54 11.96
C THR A 266 -1.20 71.35 12.80
N THR A 267 -2.17 70.59 12.31
CA THR A 267 -2.46 69.25 12.85
C THR A 267 -1.34 68.31 12.41
N GLY A 268 -0.22 68.32 13.14
CA GLY A 268 0.90 67.41 12.94
C GLY A 268 0.89 66.31 13.99
N VAL A 269 0.90 65.05 13.56
CA VAL A 269 1.15 63.91 14.47
C VAL A 269 2.63 63.98 14.88
N HIS A 270 2.91 64.31 16.15
CA HIS A 270 4.27 64.34 16.67
C HIS A 270 4.69 62.94 17.15
N LEU A 271 5.73 62.38 16.50
CA LEU A 271 6.35 61.13 16.90
C LEU A 271 7.29 61.39 18.09
N SER A 272 7.13 60.64 19.19
CA SER A 272 8.03 60.73 20.35
C SER A 272 9.50 60.47 19.97
N SER A 273 10.43 61.25 20.51
CA SER A 273 11.88 61.13 20.26
C SER A 273 12.47 59.77 20.64
N LEU A 274 11.74 58.99 21.45
CA LEU A 274 12.13 57.65 21.90
C LEU A 274 11.83 56.55 20.87
N PHE A 275 11.18 56.85 19.74
CA PHE A 275 10.80 55.87 18.71
C PHE A 275 11.98 55.01 18.20
N TRP A 276 13.20 55.54 18.21
CA TRP A 276 14.41 54.80 17.80
C TRP A 276 14.68 53.54 18.66
N ILE A 277 14.26 53.54 19.94
CA ILE A 277 14.44 52.41 20.86
C ILE A 277 13.69 51.15 20.38
N PHE A 278 12.56 51.31 19.67
CA PHE A 278 11.83 50.19 19.09
C PHE A 278 12.74 49.35 18.18
N TRP A 279 13.47 49.99 17.26
CA TRP A 279 14.31 49.31 16.29
C TRP A 279 15.56 48.69 16.94
N VAL A 280 16.14 49.35 17.93
CA VAL A 280 17.32 48.88 18.67
C VAL A 280 17.05 47.61 19.45
N ILE A 281 15.82 47.40 19.92
CA ILE A 281 15.44 46.20 20.68
C ILE A 281 14.84 45.14 19.75
N SER A 282 14.02 45.55 18.77
CA SER A 282 13.32 44.62 17.88
C SER A 282 14.27 43.82 17.00
N ILE A 283 15.27 44.47 16.38
CA ILE A 283 16.18 43.82 15.43
C ILE A 283 17.09 42.76 16.10
N PRO A 284 17.73 43.01 17.25
CA PRO A 284 18.54 41.98 17.90
C PRO A 284 17.71 40.80 18.41
N VAL A 285 16.52 41.06 18.94
CA VAL A 285 15.64 39.99 19.45
C VAL A 285 15.15 39.11 18.31
N THR A 286 14.73 39.69 17.18
CA THR A 286 14.36 38.88 16.01
C THR A 286 15.55 38.06 15.49
N LEU A 287 16.76 38.63 15.44
CA LEU A 287 17.98 37.91 15.05
C LEU A 287 18.29 36.72 15.96
N VAL A 288 18.16 36.88 17.28
CA VAL A 288 18.41 35.80 18.24
C VAL A 288 17.38 34.67 18.09
N VAL A 289 16.10 35.01 17.93
CA VAL A 289 15.03 34.01 17.76
C VAL A 289 15.18 33.26 16.43
N VAL A 290 15.57 33.94 15.34
CA VAL A 290 15.84 33.31 14.04
C VAL A 290 17.09 32.42 14.09
N SER A 291 18.14 32.83 14.79
CA SER A 291 19.43 32.10 14.83
C SER A 291 19.38 30.80 15.66
N LEU A 292 18.41 30.65 16.56
CA LEU A 292 18.31 29.53 17.50
C LEU A 292 17.22 28.51 17.10
N TRP A 293 17.05 28.22 15.82
CA TRP A 293 15.92 27.45 15.30
C TRP A 293 15.90 25.99 15.80
N CYS A 294 15.10 25.72 16.84
CA CYS A 294 14.72 24.42 17.36
C CYS A 294 13.25 24.51 17.84
N GLY A 295 12.39 23.54 17.53
CA GLY A 295 10.95 23.59 17.81
C GLY A 295 10.59 23.89 19.29
N GLY A 296 11.43 23.48 20.23
CA GLY A 296 11.28 23.81 21.65
C GLY A 296 11.47 25.29 22.01
N ILE A 297 12.15 26.07 21.18
CA ILE A 297 12.35 27.52 21.41
C ILE A 297 11.16 28.31 20.86
N LEU A 298 10.49 27.82 19.81
CA LEU A 298 9.24 28.39 19.31
C LEU A 298 8.12 28.27 20.35
N SER A 299 8.01 27.13 21.03
CA SER A 299 7.03 26.95 22.10
C SER A 299 7.29 27.90 23.28
N ALA A 300 8.55 28.06 23.69
CA ALA A 300 8.95 29.03 24.71
C ALA A 300 8.61 30.48 24.31
N ALA A 301 8.85 30.85 23.04
CA ALA A 301 8.51 32.17 22.52
C ALA A 301 7.00 32.46 22.55
N LEU A 302 6.16 31.48 22.19
CA LEU A 302 4.70 31.61 22.23
C LEU A 302 4.15 31.79 23.66
N ILE A 303 4.74 31.11 24.65
CA ILE A 303 4.38 31.26 26.07
C ILE A 303 4.69 32.68 26.57
N ILE A 304 5.84 33.22 26.16
CA ILE A 304 6.24 34.60 26.51
C ILE A 304 5.26 35.59 25.87
N PHE A 305 4.94 35.41 24.58
CA PHE A 305 4.00 36.26 23.84
C PHE A 305 2.58 36.25 24.46
N ALA A 306 2.03 35.08 24.74
CA ALA A 306 0.70 34.97 25.37
C ALA A 306 0.63 35.72 26.71
N GLY A 307 1.73 35.74 27.46
CA GLY A 307 1.84 36.55 28.68
C GLY A 307 1.77 38.04 28.43
N PHE A 308 2.54 38.53 27.46
CA PHE A 308 2.51 39.94 27.09
C PHE A 308 1.13 40.37 26.59
N ALA A 309 0.51 39.59 25.71
CA ALA A 309 -0.84 39.84 25.23
C ALA A 309 -1.85 39.93 26.39
N SER A 310 -1.75 39.05 27.39
CA SER A 310 -2.62 39.08 28.57
C SER A 310 -2.43 40.34 29.45
N VAL A 311 -1.21 40.88 29.54
CA VAL A 311 -0.94 42.14 30.26
C VAL A 311 -1.55 43.33 29.51
N GLN A 312 -1.44 43.35 28.18
CA GLN A 312 -2.03 44.43 27.38
C GLN A 312 -3.56 44.37 27.34
N ALA A 313 -4.15 43.18 27.26
CA ALA A 313 -5.58 43.00 27.40
C ALA A 313 -6.09 43.54 28.76
N TRP A 314 -5.35 43.30 29.84
CA TRP A 314 -5.66 43.89 31.14
C TRP A 314 -5.56 45.43 31.14
N ASN A 315 -4.60 46.02 30.42
CA ASN A 315 -4.48 47.47 30.31
C ASN A 315 -5.70 48.13 29.64
N ILE A 316 -6.32 47.46 28.67
CA ILE A 316 -7.57 47.91 28.06
C ILE A 316 -8.71 47.80 29.07
N VAL A 317 -8.83 46.65 29.73
CA VAL A 317 -9.90 46.39 30.71
C VAL A 317 -9.82 47.31 31.92
N LYS A 318 -8.62 47.56 32.47
CA LYS A 318 -8.44 48.49 33.61
C LYS A 318 -8.81 49.92 33.23
N PHE A 319 -8.56 50.34 31.98
CA PHE A 319 -8.95 51.66 31.47
C PHE A 319 -10.47 51.77 31.35
N VAL A 320 -11.13 50.78 30.74
CA VAL A 320 -12.60 50.74 30.63
C VAL A 320 -13.25 50.73 32.01
N LEU A 321 -12.74 49.92 32.95
CA LEU A 321 -13.22 49.89 34.33
C LEU A 321 -13.02 51.21 35.04
N HIS A 322 -11.86 51.86 34.87
CA HIS A 322 -11.59 53.16 35.46
C HIS A 322 -12.60 54.20 34.93
N GLN A 323 -12.87 54.20 33.62
CA GLN A 323 -13.82 55.12 33.00
C GLN A 323 -15.26 54.86 33.46
N ALA A 324 -15.69 53.59 33.49
CA ALA A 324 -17.03 53.20 33.95
C ALA A 324 -17.26 53.47 35.44
N LEU A 325 -16.21 53.38 36.25
CA LEU A 325 -16.28 53.68 37.68
C LEU A 325 -16.08 55.16 37.99
N SER A 326 -15.71 56.00 37.01
CA SER A 326 -15.56 57.45 37.15
C SER A 326 -16.93 58.12 37.25
N SER A 327 -17.08 59.04 38.20
CA SER A 327 -18.34 59.75 38.46
C SER A 327 -18.02 61.07 39.14
N HIS A 328 -18.72 62.12 38.72
CA HIS A 328 -18.62 63.48 39.29
C HIS A 328 -19.35 63.64 40.63
N LYS A 329 -20.12 62.64 41.07
CA LYS A 329 -20.80 62.67 42.37
C LYS A 329 -19.80 62.39 43.51
N PRO A 330 -19.97 63.01 44.70
CA PRO A 330 -19.14 62.69 45.86
C PRO A 330 -19.28 61.20 46.23
N GLN A 331 -18.15 60.50 46.37
CA GLN A 331 -18.09 59.06 46.65
C GLN A 331 -17.12 58.74 47.80
N ASP A 332 -17.37 57.63 48.49
CA ASP A 332 -16.55 57.12 49.60
C ASP A 332 -15.06 56.96 49.23
N GLY A 333 -14.18 57.15 50.23
CA GLY A 333 -12.73 57.02 50.07
C GLY A 333 -12.25 55.62 49.62
N TYR A 334 -13.01 54.57 49.92
CA TYR A 334 -12.73 53.22 49.39
C TYR A 334 -12.84 53.17 47.86
N ARG A 335 -13.82 53.86 47.28
CA ARG A 335 -14.06 53.86 45.83
C ARG A 335 -13.01 54.71 45.10
N HIS A 336 -12.52 55.77 45.75
CA HIS A 336 -11.34 56.51 45.26
C HIS A 336 -10.09 55.62 45.24
N ASN A 337 -9.85 54.84 46.30
CA ASN A 337 -8.70 53.93 46.32
C ASN A 337 -8.78 52.84 45.24
N ILE A 338 -9.97 52.30 44.93
CA ILE A 338 -10.14 51.37 43.80
C ILE A 338 -9.72 52.01 42.47
N ARG A 339 -10.12 53.26 42.21
CA ARG A 339 -9.71 54.01 41.02
C ARG A 339 -8.21 54.24 40.99
N THR A 340 -7.60 54.56 42.13
CA THR A 340 -6.14 54.74 42.26
C THR A 340 -5.40 53.44 41.93
N VAL A 341 -5.89 52.28 42.39
CA VAL A 341 -5.32 50.98 42.04
C VAL A 341 -5.45 50.71 40.54
N LEU A 342 -6.62 50.95 39.93
CA LEU A 342 -6.82 50.78 38.49
C LEU A 342 -5.87 51.65 37.65
N ARG A 343 -5.59 52.88 38.11
CA ARG A 343 -4.66 53.80 37.43
C ARG A 343 -3.20 53.37 37.55
N ASN A 344 -2.80 52.84 38.70
CA ASN A 344 -1.40 52.57 39.02
C ASN A 344 -0.97 51.10 38.86
N SER A 345 -1.90 50.17 38.64
CA SER A 345 -1.56 48.77 38.40
C SER A 345 -1.02 48.56 36.99
N ASN A 346 0.16 47.96 36.87
CA ASN A 346 0.84 47.67 35.60
C ASN A 346 0.57 46.26 35.07
N SER A 347 0.06 45.35 35.91
CA SER A 347 -0.33 43.99 35.52
C SER A 347 -1.59 43.53 36.25
N HIS A 348 -2.27 42.51 35.71
CA HIS A 348 -3.43 41.87 36.34
C HIS A 348 -3.06 41.20 37.68
N THR A 349 -1.85 40.64 37.80
CA THR A 349 -1.33 40.07 39.06
C THR A 349 -1.11 41.14 40.14
N GLN A 350 -0.52 42.27 39.76
CA GLN A 350 -0.31 43.40 40.67
C GLN A 350 -1.64 44.03 41.09
N ALA A 351 -2.57 44.18 40.14
CA ALA A 351 -3.92 44.68 40.41
C ALA A 351 -4.64 43.79 41.45
N LEU A 352 -4.64 42.47 41.24
CA LEU A 352 -5.23 41.51 42.17
C LEU A 352 -4.66 41.65 43.59
N TRP A 353 -3.33 41.69 43.71
CA TRP A 353 -2.65 41.86 45.00
C TRP A 353 -3.03 43.17 45.69
N LEU A 354 -3.06 44.27 44.95
CA LEU A 354 -3.43 45.58 45.48
C LEU A 354 -4.89 45.64 45.92
N PHE A 355 -5.82 45.04 45.17
CA PHE A 355 -7.22 44.97 45.59
C PHE A 355 -7.43 44.12 46.83
N LEU A 356 -6.73 42.98 46.95
CA LEU A 356 -6.76 42.15 48.15
C LEU A 356 -6.22 42.92 49.37
N ARG A 357 -5.10 43.63 49.21
CA ARG A 357 -4.54 44.47 50.26
C ARG A 357 -5.47 45.62 50.64
N LEU A 358 -6.13 46.23 49.67
CA LEU A 358 -7.10 47.29 49.90
C LEU A 358 -8.32 46.78 50.69
N ALA A 359 -8.83 45.60 50.33
CA ALA A 359 -9.92 44.96 51.06
C ALA A 359 -9.55 44.66 52.53
N PHE A 360 -8.32 44.20 52.75
CA PHE A 360 -7.82 43.91 54.10
C PHE A 360 -7.53 45.18 54.92
N GLY A 361 -7.08 46.26 54.28
CA GLY A 361 -6.79 47.55 54.93
C GLY A 361 -8.05 48.23 55.46
N TRP A 362 -9.18 48.11 54.74
CA TRP A 362 -10.44 48.75 55.11
C TRP A 362 -11.36 47.88 56.00
N ARG A 363 -10.94 46.65 56.32
CA ARG A 363 -11.73 45.67 57.11
C ARG A 363 -12.22 46.21 58.45
N LYS A 364 -11.41 47.03 59.14
CA LYS A 364 -11.75 47.59 60.47
C LYS A 364 -12.71 48.78 60.40
N LYS A 365 -12.82 49.46 59.25
CA LYS A 365 -13.67 50.66 59.10
C LYS A 365 -15.01 50.38 58.43
N LEU A 366 -15.06 49.50 57.43
CA LEU A 366 -16.26 49.23 56.63
C LEU A 366 -16.83 47.81 56.85
N GLY A 367 -16.12 46.96 57.61
CA GLY A 367 -16.43 45.54 57.73
C GLY A 367 -15.94 44.74 56.52
N LEU A 368 -15.47 43.51 56.74
CA LEU A 368 -14.85 42.68 55.70
C LEU A 368 -15.84 42.32 54.57
N SER A 369 -17.09 41.98 54.93
CA SER A 369 -18.14 41.60 53.98
C SER A 369 -18.55 42.73 53.03
N SER A 370 -18.79 43.93 53.57
CA SER A 370 -19.13 45.12 52.79
C SER A 370 -17.99 45.57 51.87
N THR A 371 -16.74 45.45 52.34
CA THR A 371 -15.54 45.81 51.58
C THR A 371 -15.33 44.87 50.40
N LEU A 372 -15.47 43.56 50.62
CA LEU A 372 -15.39 42.54 49.58
C LEU A 372 -16.54 42.66 48.57
N LEU A 373 -17.77 42.91 49.02
CA LEU A 373 -18.92 43.08 48.12
C LEU A 373 -18.73 44.30 47.18
N ARG A 374 -18.25 45.42 47.72
CA ARG A 374 -18.02 46.66 46.95
C ARG A 374 -16.83 46.58 45.99
N GLY A 375 -15.82 45.76 46.30
CA GLY A 375 -14.65 45.52 45.44
C GLY A 375 -14.80 44.31 44.51
N SER A 376 -15.85 43.51 44.69
CA SER A 376 -16.01 42.16 44.12
C SER A 376 -15.74 42.12 42.63
N ILE A 377 -16.41 42.96 41.84
CA ILE A 377 -16.30 42.99 40.38
C ILE A 377 -14.85 43.16 39.91
N VAL A 378 -14.11 44.07 40.54
CA VAL A 378 -12.74 44.37 40.09
C VAL A 378 -11.77 43.28 40.55
N THR A 379 -11.95 42.78 41.78
CA THR A 379 -11.17 41.64 42.28
C THR A 379 -11.40 40.36 41.49
N THR A 380 -12.65 40.03 41.14
CA THR A 380 -12.99 38.82 40.39
C THR A 380 -12.49 38.92 38.97
N LEU A 381 -12.57 40.10 38.34
CA LEU A 381 -12.06 40.28 37.00
C LEU A 381 -10.52 40.20 36.95
N SER A 382 -9.81 40.81 37.92
CA SER A 382 -8.36 40.64 38.03
C SER A 382 -7.97 39.18 38.24
N LEU A 383 -8.71 38.44 39.08
CA LEU A 383 -8.48 37.02 39.31
C LEU A 383 -8.72 36.19 38.04
N LEU A 384 -9.80 36.47 37.31
CA LEU A 384 -10.13 35.77 36.07
C LEU A 384 -9.04 35.96 35.01
N PHE A 385 -8.49 37.16 34.88
CA PHE A 385 -7.37 37.42 33.98
C PHE A 385 -6.08 36.70 34.39
N VAL A 386 -5.79 36.63 35.69
CA VAL A 386 -4.64 35.85 36.21
C VAL A 386 -4.80 34.37 35.89
N VAL A 387 -5.97 33.80 36.14
CA VAL A 387 -6.26 32.38 35.87
C VAL A 387 -6.25 32.08 34.38
N ALA A 388 -6.91 32.89 33.56
CA ALA A 388 -6.94 32.72 32.11
C ALA A 388 -5.55 32.80 31.48
N SER A 389 -4.73 33.78 31.91
CA SER A 389 -3.35 33.91 31.44
C SER A 389 -2.50 32.69 31.81
N ALA A 390 -2.65 32.16 33.02
CA ALA A 390 -1.95 30.95 33.45
C ALA A 390 -2.36 29.72 32.64
N VAL A 391 -3.67 29.52 32.40
CA VAL A 391 -4.20 28.38 31.63
C VAL A 391 -3.71 28.41 30.19
N ILE A 392 -3.81 29.56 29.50
CA ILE A 392 -3.36 29.68 28.10
C ILE A 392 -1.87 29.35 27.97
N ARG A 393 -1.04 29.85 28.90
CA ARG A 393 0.41 29.63 28.89
C ARG A 393 0.78 28.17 29.16
N LEU A 394 0.12 27.52 30.13
CA LEU A 394 0.32 26.10 30.44
C LEU A 394 -0.16 25.20 29.29
N TYR A 395 -1.27 25.55 28.65
CA TYR A 395 -1.81 24.79 27.52
C TYR A 395 -0.86 24.82 26.32
N ILE A 396 -0.25 25.97 26.01
CA ILE A 396 0.76 26.08 24.94
C ILE A 396 1.98 25.19 25.22
N SER A 397 2.47 25.11 26.47
CA SER A 397 3.57 24.18 26.80
C SER A 397 3.17 22.72 26.62
N LEU A 398 1.92 22.37 26.96
CA LEU A 398 1.43 21.00 26.89
C LEU A 398 1.31 20.48 25.46
N ILE A 399 0.94 21.32 24.48
CA ILE A 399 0.80 20.88 23.06
C ILE A 399 2.12 20.33 22.49
N TRP A 400 3.26 20.93 22.87
CA TRP A 400 4.56 20.54 22.34
C TRP A 400 5.24 19.42 23.13
N THR A 401 4.93 19.27 24.42
CA THR A 401 5.45 18.17 25.24
C THR A 401 4.57 16.93 25.26
N ALA A 402 3.28 17.07 24.92
CA ALA A 402 2.34 15.95 24.84
C ALA A 402 2.52 15.12 23.56
N ASN A 403 3.12 15.71 22.52
CA ASN A 403 3.54 14.99 21.33
C ASN A 403 4.95 14.44 21.59
N GLY A 404 5.04 13.31 22.29
CA GLY A 404 6.23 12.46 22.18
C GLY A 404 6.36 11.88 20.76
N ASP A 405 7.33 10.99 20.55
CA ASP A 405 7.43 10.20 19.31
C ASP A 405 6.17 9.35 19.03
N GLN A 406 5.30 9.18 20.03
CA GLN A 406 4.06 8.42 19.94
C GLN A 406 2.85 9.36 20.07
N VAL A 407 1.90 9.20 19.15
CA VAL A 407 0.65 9.97 19.12
C VAL A 407 -0.52 9.00 19.33
N LEU A 408 -1.48 9.38 20.17
CA LEU A 408 -2.70 8.60 20.35
C LEU A 408 -3.61 8.77 19.13
N ILE A 409 -3.83 7.69 18.39
CA ILE A 409 -4.76 7.68 17.26
C ILE A 409 -6.17 7.51 17.81
N LYS A 410 -7.05 8.47 17.49
CA LYS A 410 -8.47 8.41 17.84
C LYS A 410 -9.30 8.65 16.58
N SER A 411 -9.81 7.58 15.99
CA SER A 411 -10.74 7.65 14.88
C SER A 411 -12.19 7.70 15.37
N THR A 412 -13.05 8.36 14.58
CA THR A 412 -14.52 8.31 14.72
C THR A 412 -15.11 7.03 14.13
N SER A 413 -14.36 6.33 13.30
CA SER A 413 -14.67 5.06 12.65
C SER A 413 -13.57 4.05 13.01
N CYS A 414 -13.83 3.22 14.00
CA CYS A 414 -12.97 2.08 14.35
C CYS A 414 -13.70 0.77 14.03
N GLY A 415 -12.95 -0.27 13.70
CA GLY A 415 -13.54 -1.57 13.39
C GLY A 415 -12.58 -2.46 12.64
N LEU A 416 -13.01 -3.70 12.42
CA LEU A 416 -12.27 -4.62 11.57
C LEU A 416 -12.69 -4.41 10.12
N VAL A 417 -11.73 -4.53 9.21
CA VAL A 417 -12.03 -4.61 7.78
C VAL A 417 -12.82 -5.89 7.54
N SER A 418 -14.11 -5.73 7.22
CA SER A 418 -15.00 -6.82 6.89
C SER A 418 -15.27 -6.81 5.38
N ILE A 419 -14.77 -7.81 4.68
CA ILE A 419 -15.01 -8.00 3.25
C ILE A 419 -16.11 -9.04 3.11
N ALA A 420 -17.12 -8.73 2.30
CA ALA A 420 -18.22 -9.66 2.06
C ALA A 420 -17.64 -10.97 1.49
N PRO A 421 -18.05 -12.16 1.98
CA PRO A 421 -17.50 -13.44 1.52
C PRO A 421 -17.60 -13.68 0.00
N GLU A 422 -18.55 -13.01 -0.64
CA GLU A 422 -18.81 -13.05 -2.08
C GLU A 422 -17.87 -12.15 -2.91
N ASP A 423 -17.20 -11.17 -2.28
CA ASP A 423 -16.26 -10.27 -2.94
C ASP A 423 -14.81 -10.79 -2.85
N VAL A 424 -14.57 -11.89 -3.58
CA VAL A 424 -13.27 -12.59 -3.61
C VAL A 424 -12.15 -11.70 -4.17
N GLN A 425 -12.47 -10.75 -5.06
CA GLN A 425 -11.48 -9.85 -5.67
C GLN A 425 -10.96 -8.84 -4.66
N SER A 426 -11.86 -8.10 -4.00
CA SER A 426 -11.48 -7.17 -2.96
C SER A 426 -10.75 -7.86 -1.80
N PHE A 427 -11.17 -9.08 -1.45
CA PHE A 427 -10.47 -9.91 -0.47
C PHE A 427 -9.04 -10.20 -0.90
N GLY A 428 -8.83 -10.69 -2.13
CA GLY A 428 -7.51 -11.00 -2.64
C GLY A 428 -6.59 -9.79 -2.65
N VAL A 429 -7.06 -8.66 -3.17
CA VAL A 429 -6.28 -7.41 -3.27
C VAL A 429 -5.89 -6.89 -1.88
N TYR A 430 -6.85 -6.82 -0.95
CA TYR A 430 -6.60 -6.36 0.42
C TYR A 430 -5.50 -7.19 1.11
N TRP A 431 -5.57 -8.52 1.01
CA TRP A 431 -4.57 -9.37 1.65
C TRP A 431 -3.20 -9.32 0.98
N THR A 432 -3.15 -9.19 -0.36
CA THR A 432 -1.87 -9.04 -1.06
C THR A 432 -1.16 -7.74 -0.69
N ASP A 433 -1.88 -6.62 -0.63
CA ASP A 433 -1.32 -5.31 -0.27
C ASP A 433 -0.83 -5.30 1.19
N ARG A 434 -1.65 -5.83 2.10
CA ARG A 434 -1.31 -5.98 3.51
C ARG A 434 -0.07 -6.87 3.72
N MET A 435 0.03 -7.98 2.99
CA MET A 435 1.19 -8.87 3.05
C MET A 435 2.45 -8.22 2.46
N GLU A 436 2.32 -7.39 1.44
CA GLU A 436 3.42 -6.60 0.87
C GLU A 436 3.97 -5.58 1.86
N SER A 437 3.08 -4.85 2.55
CA SER A 437 3.44 -3.91 3.63
C SER A 437 4.23 -4.62 4.72
N ALA A 438 3.67 -5.69 5.30
CA ALA A 438 4.31 -6.45 6.38
C ALA A 438 5.67 -7.04 5.95
N THR A 439 5.76 -7.59 4.73
CA THR A 439 7.01 -8.15 4.21
C THR A 439 8.08 -7.07 4.00
N THR A 440 7.68 -5.88 3.54
CA THR A 440 8.57 -4.73 3.38
C THR A 440 9.05 -4.23 4.73
N TYR A 441 8.16 -4.15 5.72
CA TYR A 441 8.50 -3.75 7.09
C TYR A 441 9.50 -4.71 7.73
N VAL A 442 9.26 -6.03 7.66
CA VAL A 442 10.20 -7.04 8.18
C VAL A 442 11.56 -6.93 7.51
N ARG A 443 11.61 -6.71 6.18
CA ARG A 443 12.87 -6.54 5.46
C ARG A 443 13.66 -5.32 5.94
N GLN A 444 13.00 -4.23 6.31
CA GLN A 444 13.64 -2.99 6.74
C GLN A 444 13.98 -2.97 8.23
N CYS A 445 13.13 -3.56 9.08
CA CYS A 445 13.13 -3.33 10.52
C CYS A 445 13.50 -4.55 11.37
N TYR A 446 13.37 -5.76 10.84
CA TYR A 446 13.75 -6.98 11.57
C TYR A 446 15.18 -7.45 11.24
N GLY A 447 15.90 -6.74 10.34
CA GLY A 447 17.32 -6.98 10.06
C GLY A 447 18.27 -6.21 10.99
N ASP A 448 19.57 -6.49 10.90
CA ASP A 448 20.59 -5.90 11.79
C ASP A 448 20.91 -4.41 11.47
N THR A 449 20.53 -3.93 10.29
CA THR A 449 20.76 -2.54 9.86
C THR A 449 19.50 -1.69 10.07
N ASN A 450 19.40 -1.04 11.24
CA ASN A 450 18.28 -0.17 11.58
C ASN A 450 18.17 1.04 10.63
N SER A 451 17.26 1.02 9.67
CA SER A 451 16.80 2.23 8.99
C SER A 451 15.93 3.05 9.96
N THR A 452 16.49 4.11 10.53
CA THR A 452 15.91 4.84 11.68
C THR A 452 14.61 5.59 11.39
N GLY A 453 14.25 5.84 10.12
CA GLY A 453 13.06 6.61 9.75
C GLY A 453 11.75 5.80 9.66
N SER A 454 11.78 4.60 9.07
CA SER A 454 10.56 3.83 8.73
C SER A 454 10.09 2.89 9.84
N CYS A 455 10.97 2.50 10.75
CA CYS A 455 10.65 1.51 11.80
C CYS A 455 9.85 2.09 12.98
N GLY A 456 9.72 3.42 13.07
CA GLY A 456 8.89 4.11 14.07
C GLY A 456 7.40 4.18 13.72
N LYS A 457 6.95 3.57 12.60
CA LYS A 457 5.53 3.54 12.20
C LYS A 457 4.67 2.70 13.15
N LEU A 458 5.24 1.63 13.73
CA LEU A 458 4.55 0.74 14.65
C LEU A 458 5.00 0.98 16.11
N PRO A 459 4.18 0.64 17.11
CA PRO A 459 4.48 0.90 18.53
C PRO A 459 5.82 0.34 19.00
N ALA A 460 6.17 -0.86 18.53
CA ALA A 460 7.48 -1.48 18.69
C ALA A 460 8.09 -1.74 17.31
N SER A 461 9.37 -1.40 17.13
CA SER A 461 10.07 -1.59 15.85
C SER A 461 10.22 -3.06 15.43
N ARG A 462 10.24 -3.96 16.41
CA ARG A 462 10.18 -5.41 16.23
C ARG A 462 9.57 -6.07 17.45
N LEU A 463 8.75 -7.09 17.24
CA LEU A 463 8.33 -7.99 18.32
C LEU A 463 9.43 -9.02 18.56
N ASN A 464 9.89 -9.11 19.80
CA ASN A 464 10.90 -10.11 20.17
C ASN A 464 10.25 -11.49 20.31
N TRP A 465 10.95 -12.52 19.86
CA TRP A 465 10.54 -13.91 19.96
C TRP A 465 11.78 -14.81 20.07
N THR A 466 11.58 -16.06 20.47
CA THR A 466 12.66 -17.00 20.77
C THR A 466 12.56 -18.26 19.92
N THR A 467 13.72 -18.85 19.63
CA THR A 467 13.87 -20.10 18.92
C THR A 467 14.39 -21.19 19.84
N SER A 468 13.89 -22.41 19.69
CA SER A 468 14.42 -23.59 20.39
C SER A 468 14.26 -24.85 19.54
N ASP A 469 15.04 -25.87 19.88
CA ASP A 469 14.91 -27.20 19.28
C ASP A 469 13.83 -28.01 20.04
N GLY A 470 12.94 -28.67 19.30
CA GLY A 470 11.79 -29.39 19.86
C GLY A 470 11.73 -30.87 19.48
N ALA A 471 10.70 -31.55 19.99
CA ALA A 471 10.35 -32.91 19.57
C ALA A 471 9.54 -32.89 18.26
N CYS A 472 9.44 -34.03 17.59
CA CYS A 472 8.62 -34.16 16.39
C CYS A 472 7.16 -33.77 16.71
N PRO A 473 6.55 -32.80 15.99
CA PRO A 473 5.22 -32.32 16.33
C PRO A 473 4.09 -33.28 15.90
N PHE A 474 4.38 -34.22 14.99
CA PHE A 474 3.37 -35.10 14.42
C PHE A 474 3.02 -36.28 15.34
N THR A 475 1.86 -36.89 15.11
CA THR A 475 1.41 -38.04 15.91
C THR A 475 2.29 -39.27 15.67
N ASP A 476 2.71 -39.46 14.42
CA ASP A 476 3.72 -40.43 14.02
C ASP A 476 5.11 -39.77 14.00
N SER A 477 6.03 -40.25 14.85
CA SER A 477 7.39 -39.73 14.94
C SER A 477 8.23 -40.04 13.69
N ASP A 478 7.89 -41.09 12.95
CA ASP A 478 8.65 -41.53 11.78
C ASP A 478 8.43 -40.61 10.57
N LEU A 479 7.42 -39.74 10.66
CA LEU A 479 7.12 -38.74 9.64
C LEU A 479 8.14 -37.60 9.61
N CYS A 480 8.83 -37.33 10.73
CA CYS A 480 9.88 -36.32 10.80
C CYS A 480 11.21 -36.82 10.23
N ILE A 481 11.85 -36.02 9.39
CA ILE A 481 13.22 -36.28 8.97
C ILE A 481 14.15 -35.97 10.15
N THR A 482 14.89 -36.97 10.64
CA THR A 482 15.81 -36.86 11.79
C THR A 482 17.29 -36.69 11.39
N ASN A 483 17.63 -36.95 10.13
CA ASN A 483 18.99 -36.79 9.63
C ASN A 483 19.27 -35.31 9.31
N ASN A 484 20.28 -34.71 9.95
CA ASN A 484 20.64 -33.29 9.83
C ASN A 484 19.48 -32.31 10.03
N SER A 485 18.46 -32.71 10.79
CA SER A 485 17.24 -31.94 10.98
C SER A 485 16.70 -32.20 12.38
N VAL A 486 16.48 -31.12 13.12
CA VAL A 486 15.78 -31.14 14.40
C VAL A 486 14.54 -30.24 14.26
N PRO A 487 13.37 -30.63 14.79
CA PRO A 487 12.18 -29.78 14.76
C PRO A 487 12.44 -28.40 15.35
N PHE A 488 11.91 -27.38 14.70
CA PHE A 488 12.15 -25.97 15.01
C PHE A 488 10.93 -25.38 15.70
N VAL A 489 11.14 -24.84 16.91
CA VAL A 489 10.10 -24.22 17.74
C VAL A 489 10.31 -22.72 17.77
N MET A 490 9.28 -21.98 17.41
CA MET A 490 9.22 -20.52 17.45
C MET A 490 8.18 -20.10 18.48
N ASP A 491 8.59 -19.36 19.49
CA ASP A 491 7.74 -18.92 20.61
C ASP A 491 7.87 -17.41 20.81
N THR A 492 6.76 -16.71 20.72
CA THR A 492 6.71 -15.26 20.94
C THR A 492 7.00 -14.86 22.38
N GLY A 493 6.88 -15.79 23.33
CA GLY A 493 6.66 -15.42 24.71
C GLY A 493 5.35 -14.66 24.84
N TYR A 494 5.28 -13.74 25.81
CA TYR A 494 4.08 -12.95 26.06
C TYR A 494 4.20 -11.57 25.43
N ILE A 495 3.40 -11.33 24.39
CA ILE A 495 3.24 -10.03 23.73
C ILE A 495 2.14 -9.27 24.47
N ASN A 496 2.49 -8.14 25.08
CA ASN A 496 1.54 -7.32 25.85
C ASN A 496 0.79 -6.34 24.94
N SER A 497 -0.54 -6.28 25.10
CA SER A 497 -1.41 -5.39 24.31
C SER A 497 -1.01 -3.91 24.40
N ASN A 498 -0.55 -3.45 25.56
CA ASN A 498 -0.27 -2.03 25.77
C ASN A 498 1.14 -1.67 25.33
N HIS A 499 2.13 -2.42 25.80
CA HIS A 499 3.54 -2.08 25.58
C HIS A 499 4.04 -2.48 24.19
N ASP A 500 3.64 -3.64 23.69
CA ASP A 500 4.17 -4.19 22.43
C ASP A 500 3.27 -3.84 21.23
N LEU A 501 1.94 -3.81 21.44
CA LEU A 501 0.95 -3.49 20.42
C LEU A 501 0.39 -2.06 20.50
N GLY A 502 0.82 -1.26 21.49
CA GLY A 502 0.50 0.16 21.58
C GLY A 502 -0.96 0.50 21.97
N MET A 503 -1.71 -0.46 22.54
CA MET A 503 -3.07 -0.19 23.00
C MET A 503 -3.06 0.67 24.28
N ASN A 504 -3.98 1.63 24.37
CA ASN A 504 -4.10 2.54 25.50
C ASN A 504 -5.17 2.08 26.51
N ASP A 505 -5.05 0.84 26.98
CA ASP A 505 -5.98 0.25 27.96
C ASP A 505 -5.48 0.45 29.40
N ALA A 506 -6.38 0.36 30.39
CA ALA A 506 -5.94 0.29 31.79
C ALA A 506 -5.09 -0.98 32.02
N ALA A 507 -4.12 -0.92 32.94
CA ALA A 507 -3.22 -2.05 33.20
C ALA A 507 -3.94 -3.35 33.63
N GLU A 508 -5.16 -3.24 34.14
CA GLU A 508 -6.05 -4.35 34.52
C GLU A 508 -6.88 -4.94 33.37
N ASP A 509 -6.98 -4.21 32.27
CA ASP A 509 -7.68 -4.61 31.04
C ASP A 509 -6.70 -5.10 29.96
N ALA A 510 -5.40 -4.85 30.15
CA ALA A 510 -4.34 -5.35 29.28
C ALA A 510 -4.33 -6.89 29.22
N ILE A 511 -3.99 -7.40 28.03
CA ILE A 511 -3.96 -8.83 27.72
C ILE A 511 -2.60 -9.18 27.14
N ASP A 512 -2.09 -10.34 27.55
CA ASP A 512 -0.88 -10.93 27.01
C ASP A 512 -1.24 -12.02 26.01
N TYR A 513 -0.67 -11.97 24.81
CA TYR A 513 -0.84 -12.97 23.75
C TYR A 513 0.43 -13.78 23.55
N ARG A 514 0.28 -15.09 23.32
CA ARG A 514 1.38 -16.00 23.01
C ARG A 514 1.05 -16.90 21.84
N LYS A 515 1.97 -17.00 20.88
CA LYS A 515 1.92 -17.91 19.75
C LYS A 515 3.13 -18.85 19.79
N ILE A 516 2.88 -20.14 19.63
CA ILE A 516 3.90 -21.19 19.54
C ILE A 516 3.70 -21.95 18.24
N VAL A 517 4.75 -22.05 17.43
CA VAL A 517 4.73 -22.81 16.17
C VAL A 517 5.88 -23.81 16.21
N THR A 518 5.58 -25.09 15.99
CA THR A 518 6.57 -26.17 15.91
C THR A 518 6.52 -26.79 14.52
N CYS A 519 7.64 -26.77 13.81
CA CYS A 519 7.73 -27.24 12.43
C CYS A 519 8.82 -28.29 12.25
N SER A 520 8.63 -29.20 11.30
CA SER A 520 9.66 -30.15 10.88
C SER A 520 9.50 -30.55 9.41
N PRO A 521 10.60 -30.70 8.65
CA PRO A 521 10.60 -31.38 7.35
C PRO A 521 10.07 -32.81 7.47
N MET A 522 9.24 -33.21 6.51
CA MET A 522 8.52 -34.48 6.52
C MET A 522 9.05 -35.42 5.44
N VAL A 523 9.02 -36.72 5.72
CA VAL A 523 9.26 -37.76 4.72
C VAL A 523 8.22 -37.65 3.61
N SER A 524 8.65 -37.67 2.34
CA SER A 524 7.79 -37.44 1.16
C SER A 524 7.27 -38.72 0.49
N ASP A 525 7.42 -39.88 1.14
CA ASP A 525 7.19 -41.22 0.55
C ASP A 525 5.71 -41.60 0.38
N TYR A 526 4.78 -40.84 0.96
CA TYR A 526 3.33 -41.06 0.80
C TYR A 526 2.84 -40.52 -0.56
N VAL A 527 3.35 -41.08 -1.65
CA VAL A 527 3.11 -40.62 -3.02
C VAL A 527 2.82 -41.75 -3.98
N ASP A 528 1.78 -41.60 -4.81
CA ASP A 528 1.50 -42.50 -5.93
C ASP A 528 1.71 -41.79 -7.27
N LEU A 529 2.31 -42.50 -8.23
CA LEU A 529 2.38 -42.07 -9.62
C LEU A 529 1.12 -42.54 -10.36
N VAL A 530 0.29 -41.60 -10.79
CA VAL A 530 -0.94 -41.90 -11.54
C VAL A 530 -0.84 -41.34 -12.95
N TYR A 531 -1.00 -42.22 -13.94
CA TYR A 531 -1.07 -41.83 -15.34
C TYR A 531 -2.51 -41.43 -15.73
N ARG A 532 -2.69 -40.21 -16.25
CA ARG A 532 -3.99 -39.71 -16.72
C ARG A 532 -4.10 -39.91 -18.23
N ASN A 533 -4.84 -40.94 -18.63
CA ASN A 533 -5.08 -41.29 -20.04
C ASN A 533 -5.62 -40.12 -20.88
N GLU A 534 -6.44 -39.24 -20.29
CA GLU A 534 -7.09 -38.13 -20.99
C GLU A 534 -6.13 -37.02 -21.43
N THR A 535 -5.02 -36.84 -20.70
CA THR A 535 -4.05 -35.76 -20.95
C THR A 535 -2.65 -36.28 -21.27
N ASP A 536 -2.48 -37.60 -21.40
CA ASP A 536 -1.19 -38.26 -21.62
C ASP A 536 -0.11 -37.76 -20.63
N GLU A 537 -0.45 -37.77 -19.33
CA GLU A 537 0.40 -37.17 -18.30
C GLU A 537 0.56 -38.04 -17.05
N ASN A 538 1.78 -38.05 -16.54
CA ASN A 538 2.15 -38.58 -15.23
C ASN A 538 1.92 -37.54 -14.12
N VAL A 539 1.09 -37.86 -13.14
CA VAL A 539 0.78 -37.01 -11.99
C VAL A 539 1.21 -37.71 -10.71
N LEU A 540 2.05 -37.05 -9.91
CA LEU A 540 2.40 -37.50 -8.56
C LEU A 540 1.31 -37.03 -7.59
N ARG A 541 0.69 -37.96 -6.86
CA ARG A 541 -0.36 -37.67 -5.87
C ARG A 541 0.16 -37.94 -4.47
N TYR A 542 0.15 -36.92 -3.61
CA TYR A 542 0.61 -37.01 -2.23
C TYR A 542 -0.55 -37.21 -1.27
N TYR A 543 -0.40 -38.11 -0.28
CA TYR A 543 -1.46 -38.56 0.63
C TYR A 543 -1.14 -38.25 2.10
N TYR A 544 -1.38 -37.00 2.49
CA TYR A 544 -1.27 -36.47 3.84
C TYR A 544 -2.64 -36.10 4.44
N GLY A 545 -3.72 -36.64 3.87
CA GLY A 545 -5.10 -36.35 4.25
C GLY A 545 -5.98 -35.88 3.10
N ASP A 546 -7.28 -35.83 3.34
CA ASP A 546 -8.27 -35.61 2.28
C ASP A 546 -8.38 -34.12 1.93
N ASN A 547 -8.56 -33.83 0.64
CA ASN A 547 -8.85 -32.50 0.13
C ASN A 547 -10.36 -32.37 -0.13
N THR A 548 -11.05 -31.60 0.71
CA THR A 548 -12.50 -31.45 0.68
C THR A 548 -12.98 -30.58 -0.49
N SER A 549 -12.16 -29.61 -0.92
CA SER A 549 -12.48 -28.72 -2.03
C SER A 549 -12.52 -29.47 -3.36
N LEU A 550 -11.59 -30.42 -3.55
CA LEU A 550 -11.52 -31.25 -4.74
C LEU A 550 -12.24 -32.60 -4.60
N ASN A 551 -12.87 -32.85 -3.46
CA ASN A 551 -13.46 -34.14 -3.08
C ASN A 551 -12.54 -35.32 -3.43
N SER A 552 -11.26 -35.19 -3.08
CA SER A 552 -10.19 -36.12 -3.43
C SER A 552 -9.50 -36.62 -2.17
N THR A 553 -9.07 -37.90 -2.18
CA THR A 553 -8.23 -38.48 -1.12
C THR A 553 -6.77 -38.04 -1.21
N SER A 554 -6.36 -37.47 -2.35
CA SER A 554 -5.03 -36.89 -2.50
C SER A 554 -4.99 -35.46 -1.96
N THR A 555 -3.97 -35.17 -1.16
CA THR A 555 -3.74 -33.85 -0.54
C THR A 555 -3.22 -32.85 -1.57
N TYR A 556 -2.22 -33.27 -2.35
CA TYR A 556 -1.56 -32.44 -3.35
C TYR A 556 -1.24 -33.26 -4.59
N ASN A 557 -1.45 -32.66 -5.77
CA ASN A 557 -1.19 -33.30 -7.05
C ASN A 557 -0.14 -32.48 -7.81
N TYR A 558 0.97 -33.11 -8.15
CA TYR A 558 2.05 -32.52 -8.93
C TYR A 558 2.00 -33.05 -10.37
N SER A 559 1.86 -32.14 -11.33
CA SER A 559 1.77 -32.43 -12.77
C SER A 559 3.10 -32.07 -13.43
N GLY A 560 3.78 -33.10 -13.96
CA GLY A 560 5.14 -32.95 -14.50
C GLY A 560 5.21 -32.17 -15.81
N ASN A 561 4.16 -32.18 -16.63
CA ASN A 561 4.14 -31.47 -17.92
C ASN A 561 3.85 -29.98 -17.75
N TYR A 562 2.97 -29.60 -16.81
CA TYR A 562 2.61 -28.20 -16.56
C TYR A 562 3.75 -27.42 -15.91
N LEU A 563 4.40 -28.01 -14.89
CA LEU A 563 5.45 -27.33 -14.12
C LEU A 563 6.82 -27.35 -14.81
N ARG A 564 6.96 -28.05 -15.95
CA ARG A 564 8.15 -27.98 -16.81
C ARG A 564 8.40 -26.61 -17.41
N TYR A 565 7.35 -25.80 -17.52
CA TYR A 565 7.44 -24.44 -18.05
C TYR A 565 7.52 -23.37 -16.93
N VAL A 566 7.54 -23.78 -15.66
CA VAL A 566 7.66 -22.87 -14.53
C VAL A 566 9.12 -22.72 -14.14
N ASN A 567 9.65 -21.51 -14.33
CA ASN A 567 10.99 -21.16 -13.86
C ASN A 567 10.93 -20.88 -12.35
N GLY A 568 11.78 -21.53 -11.56
CA GLY A 568 11.85 -21.31 -10.12
C GLY A 568 11.15 -22.37 -9.26
N TYR A 569 11.11 -22.10 -7.96
CA TYR A 569 10.42 -22.93 -6.97
C TYR A 569 8.91 -22.71 -7.04
N THR A 570 8.13 -23.76 -6.77
CA THR A 570 6.69 -23.64 -6.55
C THR A 570 6.33 -24.12 -5.16
N LEU A 571 5.68 -23.27 -4.38
CA LEU A 571 5.23 -23.56 -3.02
C LEU A 571 3.70 -23.64 -2.99
N ASN A 572 3.17 -24.77 -2.51
CA ASN A 572 1.75 -24.91 -2.22
C ASN A 572 1.54 -25.14 -0.72
N THR A 573 0.53 -24.50 -0.13
CA THR A 573 0.29 -24.55 1.30
C THR A 573 -1.17 -24.84 1.61
N LEU A 574 -1.39 -25.73 2.58
CA LEU A 574 -2.73 -26.06 3.08
C LEU A 574 -2.74 -25.91 4.60
N GLY A 575 -3.87 -25.43 5.12
CA GLY A 575 -4.10 -25.20 6.54
C GLY A 575 -5.30 -25.98 7.04
N TYR A 576 -5.25 -26.35 8.32
CA TYR A 576 -6.29 -27.06 9.04
C TYR A 576 -6.45 -26.46 10.44
N ASP A 577 -7.70 -26.17 10.82
CA ASP A 577 -8.05 -25.84 12.20
C ASP A 577 -9.19 -26.77 12.69
N PRO A 578 -9.03 -27.46 13.83
CA PRO A 578 -10.02 -28.42 14.34
C PRO A 578 -11.39 -27.80 14.69
N PHE A 579 -11.48 -26.48 14.88
CA PHE A 579 -12.73 -25.76 15.16
C PHE A 579 -13.27 -25.01 13.93
N SER A 580 -12.59 -25.08 12.78
CA SER A 580 -13.09 -24.51 11.53
C SER A 580 -14.13 -25.42 10.85
N THR A 581 -15.19 -24.82 10.31
CA THR A 581 -16.23 -25.52 9.54
C THR A 581 -15.94 -25.58 8.04
N SER A 582 -14.88 -24.92 7.57
CA SER A 582 -14.55 -24.75 6.15
C SER A 582 -13.09 -25.14 5.85
N ASN A 583 -12.61 -26.22 6.45
CA ASN A 583 -11.27 -26.76 6.16
C ASN A 583 -11.22 -27.33 4.73
N VAL A 584 -10.25 -26.86 3.95
CA VAL A 584 -9.94 -27.38 2.60
C VAL A 584 -9.20 -28.72 2.68
N TRP A 585 -8.44 -28.93 3.75
CA TRP A 585 -7.63 -30.12 3.99
C TRP A 585 -7.95 -30.70 5.37
N LEU A 586 -8.11 -32.02 5.43
CA LEU A 586 -8.31 -32.78 6.65
C LEU A 586 -7.09 -33.68 6.86
N PRO A 587 -6.19 -33.35 7.83
CA PRO A 587 -5.00 -34.15 8.08
C PRO A 587 -5.39 -35.58 8.49
N ASN A 588 -4.59 -36.55 8.05
CA ASN A 588 -4.73 -37.91 8.50
C ASN A 588 -4.28 -38.07 9.97
N SER A 589 -4.56 -39.24 10.55
CA SER A 589 -4.18 -39.54 11.94
C SER A 589 -2.66 -39.59 12.19
N THR A 590 -1.82 -39.74 11.15
CA THR A 590 -0.35 -39.76 11.32
C THR A 590 0.19 -38.34 11.54
N ILE A 591 -0.44 -37.32 10.95
CA ILE A 591 -0.04 -35.92 11.16
C ILE A 591 -0.52 -35.43 12.51
N THR A 592 -1.83 -35.41 12.75
CA THR A 592 -2.37 -34.90 14.02
C THR A 592 -3.73 -35.48 14.35
N THR A 593 -3.87 -35.96 15.59
CA THR A 593 -5.17 -36.23 16.24
C THR A 593 -5.52 -35.16 17.29
N ARG A 594 -4.65 -34.16 17.46
CA ARG A 594 -4.77 -33.12 18.46
C ARG A 594 -5.81 -32.09 18.05
N ARG A 595 -6.63 -31.67 19.02
CA ARG A 595 -7.61 -30.57 18.84
C ARG A 595 -7.13 -29.24 19.42
N ASP A 596 -6.02 -29.25 20.15
CA ASP A 596 -5.43 -28.07 20.79
C ASP A 596 -4.40 -27.36 19.89
N ALA A 597 -4.26 -27.77 18.63
CA ALA A 597 -3.32 -27.17 17.68
C ALA A 597 -3.94 -27.11 16.27
N GLY A 598 -3.65 -26.02 15.55
CA GLY A 598 -3.84 -25.96 14.09
C GLY A 598 -2.67 -26.64 13.38
N ALA A 599 -2.88 -27.08 12.15
CA ALA A 599 -1.85 -27.70 11.32
C ALA A 599 -1.71 -26.99 9.98
N SER A 600 -0.48 -26.84 9.50
CA SER A 600 -0.17 -26.37 8.16
C SER A 600 0.81 -27.32 7.49
N ILE A 601 0.61 -27.59 6.21
CA ILE A 601 1.48 -28.43 5.38
C ILE A 601 1.92 -27.64 4.13
N PHE A 602 3.18 -27.84 3.76
CA PHE A 602 3.88 -27.09 2.72
C PHE A 602 4.49 -28.08 1.73
N PHE A 603 4.13 -27.94 0.46
CA PHE A 603 4.67 -28.72 -0.66
C PHE A 603 5.58 -27.82 -1.49
N LEU A 604 6.88 -28.09 -1.44
CA LEU A 604 7.89 -27.38 -2.20
C LEU A 604 8.29 -28.22 -3.41
N ALA A 605 7.83 -27.81 -4.59
CA ALA A 605 8.34 -28.34 -5.84
C ALA A 605 9.54 -27.51 -6.29
N ALA A 606 10.71 -28.15 -6.38
CA ALA A 606 11.90 -27.53 -6.96
C ALA A 606 11.85 -27.47 -8.51
N ASN A 607 10.82 -28.06 -9.13
CA ASN A 607 10.64 -28.11 -10.58
C ASN A 607 11.93 -28.56 -11.28
N TYR A 608 12.43 -27.81 -12.25
CA TYR A 608 13.67 -28.09 -12.98
C TYR A 608 14.83 -27.22 -12.51
N MET A 609 14.94 -27.00 -11.20
CA MET A 609 16.03 -26.22 -10.59
C MET A 609 17.37 -26.97 -10.67
N MET A 610 18.42 -26.28 -11.11
CA MET A 610 19.81 -26.74 -11.05
C MET A 610 20.56 -26.01 -9.95
N TYR A 611 21.42 -26.70 -9.21
CA TYR A 611 22.21 -26.11 -8.13
C TYR A 611 23.70 -26.21 -8.46
N PHE A 612 24.41 -25.10 -8.34
CA PHE A 612 25.86 -25.07 -8.54
C PHE A 612 26.64 -25.62 -7.35
N ASP A 613 26.07 -25.56 -6.15
CA ASP A 613 26.64 -26.08 -4.92
C ASP A 613 25.74 -27.18 -4.32
N PRO A 614 26.32 -28.20 -3.66
CA PRO A 614 25.55 -29.22 -2.97
C PRO A 614 24.83 -28.63 -1.74
N VAL A 615 23.56 -28.97 -1.57
CA VAL A 615 22.71 -28.48 -0.47
C VAL A 615 22.38 -29.63 0.46
N THR A 616 22.75 -29.47 1.74
CA THR A 616 22.53 -30.47 2.80
C THR A 616 21.26 -30.23 3.62
N ASP A 617 20.58 -29.10 3.38
CA ASP A 617 19.31 -28.77 3.98
C ASP A 617 18.27 -29.88 3.70
N PRO A 618 17.53 -30.38 4.70
CA PRO A 618 16.58 -31.49 4.53
C PRO A 618 15.42 -31.19 3.59
N TRP A 619 15.03 -29.92 3.41
CA TRP A 619 13.91 -29.51 2.58
C TRP A 619 14.34 -29.11 1.16
N PHE A 620 15.54 -28.54 1.02
CA PHE A 620 16.18 -28.18 -0.26
C PHE A 620 17.27 -29.18 -0.72
N ARG A 621 17.25 -30.41 -0.19
CA ARG A 621 18.33 -31.38 -0.36
C ARG A 621 18.62 -31.66 -1.82
N THR A 622 19.91 -31.73 -2.18
CA THR A 622 20.34 -32.13 -3.53
C THR A 622 21.11 -33.45 -3.54
N TYR A 623 21.21 -34.04 -4.74
CA TYR A 623 22.15 -35.11 -5.05
C TYR A 623 23.04 -34.69 -6.23
N ALA A 624 24.20 -35.30 -6.34
CA ALA A 624 25.09 -35.10 -7.48
C ALA A 624 24.66 -36.01 -8.63
N ASP A 625 24.51 -35.42 -9.83
CA ASP A 625 24.37 -36.16 -11.08
C ASP A 625 25.61 -35.86 -11.94
N ASP A 626 26.32 -36.91 -12.36
CA ASP A 626 27.50 -36.78 -13.21
C ASP A 626 27.04 -36.54 -14.64
N TRP A 627 26.90 -35.28 -15.03
CA TRP A 627 26.54 -34.92 -16.40
C TRP A 627 27.74 -35.15 -17.33
N SER A 628 27.82 -36.35 -17.93
CA SER A 628 28.80 -36.65 -18.98
C SER A 628 28.25 -36.20 -20.34
N ASP A 629 28.67 -35.02 -20.82
CA ASP A 629 28.44 -34.65 -22.21
C ASP A 629 29.39 -35.49 -23.09
N THR A 630 28.83 -36.43 -23.86
CA THR A 630 29.61 -37.28 -24.78
C THR A 630 30.14 -36.55 -26.01
N ASP A 631 29.77 -35.28 -26.24
CA ASP A 631 30.12 -34.54 -27.47
C ASP A 631 31.04 -33.32 -27.27
N LEU A 632 31.47 -33.01 -26.03
CA LEU A 632 32.43 -31.92 -25.77
C LEU A 632 33.80 -32.46 -25.36
N SER A 633 34.72 -32.47 -26.31
CA SER A 633 36.12 -32.86 -26.15
C SER A 633 36.97 -31.82 -25.40
N ASP A 634 36.45 -31.18 -24.35
CA ASP A 634 37.22 -30.30 -23.50
C ASP A 634 36.81 -30.46 -22.02
N SER A 635 37.79 -30.84 -21.21
CA SER A 635 37.62 -31.35 -19.85
C SER A 635 37.37 -30.24 -18.82
N SER A 636 36.12 -29.80 -18.71
CA SER A 636 35.62 -29.17 -17.48
C SER A 636 34.28 -29.79 -17.12
N LEU A 637 34.31 -30.90 -16.37
CA LEU A 637 33.12 -31.44 -15.70
C LEU A 637 32.61 -30.37 -14.73
N SER A 638 31.57 -29.62 -15.10
CA SER A 638 30.79 -28.87 -14.13
C SER A 638 29.80 -29.84 -13.50
N THR A 639 30.09 -30.34 -12.30
CA THR A 639 29.12 -31.12 -11.52
C THR A 639 27.92 -30.24 -11.21
N VAL A 640 26.76 -30.56 -11.77
CA VAL A 640 25.50 -29.89 -11.46
C VAL A 640 24.74 -30.75 -10.47
N HIS A 641 24.18 -30.12 -9.43
CA HIS A 641 23.39 -30.80 -8.42
C HIS A 641 21.90 -30.65 -8.73
N LEU A 642 21.15 -31.74 -8.60
CA LEU A 642 19.71 -31.79 -8.83
C LEU A 642 18.94 -31.98 -7.51
N PRO A 643 17.67 -31.54 -7.42
CA PRO A 643 16.84 -31.76 -6.24
C PRO A 643 16.69 -33.26 -5.96
N TYR A 644 16.90 -33.66 -4.69
CA TYR A 644 16.77 -35.06 -4.28
C TYR A 644 15.35 -35.61 -4.43
N ALA A 645 14.35 -34.78 -4.15
CA ALA A 645 12.94 -35.11 -4.32
C ALA A 645 12.28 -34.11 -5.28
N THR A 646 11.34 -34.58 -6.09
CA THR A 646 10.54 -33.71 -6.98
C THR A 646 9.70 -32.71 -6.17
N VAL A 647 9.13 -33.17 -5.06
CA VAL A 647 8.43 -32.33 -4.08
C VAL A 647 8.91 -32.69 -2.68
N SER A 648 9.37 -31.69 -1.94
CA SER A 648 9.72 -31.80 -0.53
C SER A 648 8.58 -31.30 0.35
N VAL A 649 8.32 -32.00 1.46
CA VAL A 649 7.18 -31.70 2.33
C VAL A 649 7.67 -31.15 3.67
N LEU A 650 6.99 -30.13 4.19
CA LEU A 650 7.21 -29.59 5.53
C LEU A 650 5.87 -29.44 6.23
N GLY A 651 5.83 -29.72 7.53
CA GLY A 651 4.62 -29.57 8.33
C GLY A 651 4.87 -28.78 9.61
N CYS A 652 3.84 -28.05 10.04
CA CYS A 652 3.86 -27.25 11.25
C CYS A 652 2.59 -27.47 12.07
N LEU A 653 2.73 -27.48 13.39
CA LEU A 653 1.62 -27.32 14.32
C LEU A 653 1.73 -25.99 15.03
N GLU A 654 0.62 -25.27 15.16
CA GLU A 654 0.57 -24.00 15.86
C GLU A 654 -0.47 -23.98 16.99
N GLN A 655 -0.12 -23.26 18.05
CA GLN A 655 -0.92 -23.08 19.24
C GLN A 655 -0.91 -21.62 19.69
N HIS A 656 -2.03 -21.19 20.24
CA HIS A 656 -2.27 -19.83 20.70
C HIS A 656 -2.77 -19.86 22.13
N GLN A 657 -2.45 -18.80 22.88
CA GLN A 657 -2.88 -18.62 24.25
C GLN A 657 -3.07 -17.14 24.55
N LEU A 658 -4.10 -16.83 25.35
CA LEU A 658 -4.29 -15.50 25.95
C LEU A 658 -4.17 -15.59 27.45
N CYS A 659 -3.62 -14.54 28.05
CA CYS A 659 -3.48 -14.42 29.49
C CYS A 659 -3.83 -13.03 29.98
N THR A 660 -4.24 -12.92 31.25
CA THR A 660 -4.32 -11.63 31.94
C THR A 660 -2.92 -11.08 32.21
N THR A 661 -2.75 -9.76 32.14
CA THR A 661 -1.49 -9.13 32.52
C THR A 661 -1.28 -9.23 34.03
N SER A 662 -0.10 -9.69 34.47
CA SER A 662 0.18 -9.97 35.89
C SER A 662 0.41 -8.70 36.70
N THR A 663 -0.54 -8.30 37.53
CA THR A 663 -0.36 -7.24 38.54
C THR A 663 0.08 -7.77 39.92
N THR A 664 -0.10 -9.07 40.20
CA THR A 664 0.10 -9.69 41.53
C THR A 664 0.72 -11.10 41.50
N ASN A 665 1.60 -11.39 40.53
CA ASN A 665 2.33 -12.68 40.36
C ASN A 665 1.48 -13.92 40.01
N GLN A 666 0.18 -13.78 39.74
CA GLN A 666 -0.63 -14.86 39.16
C GLN A 666 -1.17 -14.45 37.81
N ARG A 667 -0.50 -14.90 36.74
CA ARG A 667 -0.96 -14.79 35.36
C ARG A 667 -1.98 -15.90 35.11
N LEU A 668 -3.25 -15.54 34.89
CA LEU A 668 -4.28 -16.49 34.50
C LEU A 668 -4.27 -16.62 32.98
N CYS A 669 -4.11 -17.82 32.46
CA CYS A 669 -4.04 -18.09 31.03
C CYS A 669 -5.11 -19.07 30.57
N SER A 670 -5.58 -18.90 29.35
CA SER A 670 -6.32 -19.95 28.64
C SER A 670 -5.43 -21.18 28.42
N PRO A 671 -5.99 -22.38 28.20
CA PRO A 671 -5.20 -23.46 27.64
C PRO A 671 -4.63 -23.05 26.27
N LEU A 672 -3.50 -23.65 25.89
CA LEU A 672 -3.01 -23.59 24.51
C LEU A 672 -4.03 -24.29 23.61
N THR A 673 -4.38 -23.66 22.50
CA THR A 673 -5.41 -24.15 21.57
C THR A 673 -5.13 -23.67 20.14
N SER A 674 -5.90 -24.12 19.15
CA SER A 674 -5.77 -23.65 17.77
C SER A 674 -6.25 -22.19 17.62
N SER A 675 -5.98 -21.59 16.45
CA SER A 675 -6.36 -20.22 16.10
C SER A 675 -7.86 -19.95 16.32
N ARG A 676 -8.74 -20.84 15.83
CA ARG A 676 -10.21 -20.72 16.01
C ARG A 676 -10.69 -21.20 17.38
N GLY A 677 -9.94 -22.06 18.06
CA GLY A 677 -10.23 -22.51 19.42
C GLY A 677 -9.94 -21.48 20.51
N LEU A 678 -9.20 -20.41 20.18
CA LEU A 678 -8.73 -19.42 21.15
C LEU A 678 -9.87 -18.62 21.79
N ALA A 679 -10.81 -18.11 20.99
CA ALA A 679 -11.93 -17.31 21.49
C ALA A 679 -12.79 -18.04 22.54
N PRO A 680 -13.32 -19.25 22.27
CA PRO A 680 -14.11 -19.97 23.28
C PRO A 680 -13.27 -20.36 24.51
N ALA A 681 -11.99 -20.72 24.33
CA ALA A 681 -11.09 -21.05 25.45
C ALA A 681 -10.81 -19.84 26.35
N ALA A 682 -10.56 -18.67 25.76
CA ALA A 682 -10.31 -17.42 26.45
C ALA A 682 -11.55 -16.93 27.22
N ILE A 683 -12.74 -17.00 26.60
CA ILE A 683 -13.99 -16.62 27.25
C ILE A 683 -14.25 -17.50 28.49
N ALA A 684 -14.05 -18.82 28.37
CA ALA A 684 -14.29 -19.75 29.46
C ALA A 684 -13.33 -19.60 30.64
N THR A 685 -12.08 -19.18 30.39
CA THR A 685 -11.02 -19.16 31.41
C THR A 685 -10.74 -17.78 31.99
N LEU A 686 -10.81 -16.72 31.17
CA LEU A 686 -10.45 -15.35 31.56
C LEU A 686 -11.63 -14.52 32.07
N GLY A 687 -12.85 -15.08 32.07
CA GLY A 687 -14.04 -14.39 32.59
C GLY A 687 -14.41 -13.14 31.79
N LEU A 688 -14.23 -13.18 30.46
CA LEU A 688 -14.51 -12.07 29.53
C LEU A 688 -16.01 -11.71 29.42
N ALA A 689 -16.86 -12.24 30.28
CA ALA A 689 -18.27 -11.88 30.36
C ALA A 689 -18.53 -10.64 31.23
N ASP A 690 -17.66 -10.37 32.21
CA ASP A 690 -17.91 -9.37 33.27
C ASP A 690 -17.24 -8.00 33.02
N GLY A 691 -16.26 -7.92 32.10
CA GLY A 691 -15.47 -6.70 31.84
C GLY A 691 -15.45 -6.28 30.37
N ALA A 692 -16.32 -5.34 30.00
CA ALA A 692 -16.47 -4.91 28.59
C ALA A 692 -15.17 -4.41 27.93
N ALA A 693 -14.31 -3.71 28.69
CA ALA A 693 -13.04 -3.18 28.18
C ALA A 693 -12.04 -4.31 27.87
N ARG A 694 -11.73 -5.15 28.86
CA ARG A 694 -10.88 -6.35 28.68
C ARG A 694 -11.35 -7.25 27.54
N THR A 695 -12.65 -7.43 27.39
CA THR A 695 -13.23 -8.25 26.31
C THR A 695 -13.01 -7.62 24.94
N ALA A 696 -13.13 -6.29 24.83
CA ALA A 696 -12.79 -5.57 23.60
C ALA A 696 -11.29 -5.66 23.27
N THR A 697 -10.41 -5.50 24.26
CA THR A 697 -8.95 -5.66 24.09
C THR A 697 -8.61 -7.07 23.61
N ALA A 698 -9.14 -8.09 24.28
CA ALA A 698 -8.96 -9.49 23.88
C ALA A 698 -9.49 -9.74 22.47
N ALA A 699 -10.68 -9.24 22.13
CA ALA A 699 -11.27 -9.38 20.80
C ALA A 699 -10.40 -8.75 19.71
N ARG A 700 -9.84 -7.55 19.94
CA ARG A 700 -8.93 -6.87 19.00
C ARG A 700 -7.65 -7.65 18.78
N VAL A 701 -7.01 -8.12 19.85
CA VAL A 701 -5.78 -8.93 19.76
C VAL A 701 -6.07 -10.25 19.03
N MET A 702 -7.17 -10.93 19.36
CA MET A 702 -7.56 -12.16 18.65
C MET A 702 -7.87 -11.89 17.17
N ALA A 703 -8.57 -10.81 16.86
CA ALA A 703 -8.88 -10.50 15.47
C ALA A 703 -7.60 -10.30 14.65
N ALA A 704 -6.65 -9.50 15.15
CA ALA A 704 -5.36 -9.28 14.49
C ALA A 704 -4.50 -10.55 14.41
N ALA A 705 -4.53 -11.41 15.44
CA ALA A 705 -3.61 -12.54 15.57
C ALA A 705 -4.14 -13.88 15.01
N THR A 706 -5.46 -14.08 14.96
CA THR A 706 -6.09 -15.37 14.60
C THR A 706 -7.17 -15.24 13.53
N ALA A 707 -8.03 -14.22 13.58
CA ALA A 707 -9.07 -14.06 12.56
C ALA A 707 -8.48 -13.65 11.20
N GLN A 708 -7.47 -12.79 11.23
CA GLN A 708 -6.73 -12.31 10.07
C GLN A 708 -5.64 -13.28 9.58
N GLN A 709 -5.15 -14.18 10.45
CA GLN A 709 -4.19 -15.23 10.13
C GLN A 709 -4.75 -16.58 10.58
N ALA A 710 -5.56 -17.19 9.73
CA ALA A 710 -6.28 -18.40 10.10
C ALA A 710 -5.35 -19.58 10.42
N ASP A 711 -4.18 -19.63 9.76
CA ASP A 711 -3.19 -20.68 9.96
C ASP A 711 -1.76 -20.17 9.65
N PHE A 712 -0.71 -20.85 10.11
CA PHE A 712 0.68 -20.47 9.83
C PHE A 712 1.02 -20.47 8.34
N GLY A 713 0.42 -21.39 7.57
CA GLY A 713 0.53 -21.46 6.12
C GLY A 713 -0.13 -20.30 5.38
N PHE A 714 -0.96 -19.49 6.06
CA PHE A 714 -1.58 -18.30 5.49
C PHE A 714 -0.54 -17.29 4.98
N VAL A 715 0.56 -17.09 5.71
CA VAL A 715 1.58 -16.10 5.36
C VAL A 715 2.21 -16.38 3.99
N PRO A 716 2.87 -17.53 3.76
CA PRO A 716 3.45 -17.82 2.44
C PRO A 716 2.40 -18.07 1.34
N ARG A 717 1.14 -18.38 1.67
CA ARG A 717 0.05 -18.52 0.68
C ARG A 717 -0.31 -17.20 0.01
N TRP A 718 -0.28 -16.11 0.76
CA TRP A 718 -0.76 -14.79 0.33
C TRP A 718 0.37 -13.77 0.13
N MET A 719 1.64 -14.19 0.24
CA MET A 719 2.78 -13.34 -0.04
C MET A 719 2.89 -13.07 -1.54
N PRO A 720 2.89 -11.79 -1.99
CA PRO A 720 3.07 -11.47 -3.39
C PRO A 720 4.50 -11.78 -3.85
N GLY A 721 4.62 -12.34 -5.06
CA GLY A 721 5.91 -12.76 -5.62
C GLY A 721 6.41 -14.08 -5.04
N ASP A 722 7.71 -14.12 -4.67
CA ASP A 722 8.34 -15.34 -4.15
C ASP A 722 8.32 -15.39 -2.60
N PRO A 723 7.63 -16.37 -1.99
CA PRO A 723 7.56 -16.51 -0.55
C PRO A 723 8.88 -16.99 0.08
N LEU A 724 9.80 -17.54 -0.72
CA LEU A 724 11.07 -18.12 -0.28
C LEU A 724 12.21 -17.10 -0.35
N LEU A 725 13.12 -17.15 0.61
CA LEU A 725 14.42 -16.49 0.58
C LEU A 725 15.32 -17.14 -0.48
N ALA A 726 15.23 -18.46 -0.67
CA ALA A 726 16.00 -19.18 -1.70
C ALA A 726 15.76 -18.61 -3.10
N SER A 727 14.50 -18.30 -3.46
CA SER A 727 14.13 -17.70 -4.75
C SER A 727 14.85 -16.39 -5.06
N ARG A 728 15.30 -15.62 -4.06
CA ARG A 728 16.04 -14.35 -4.28
C ARG A 728 17.37 -14.53 -4.99
N THR A 729 17.89 -15.75 -4.97
CA THR A 729 19.19 -16.13 -5.54
C THR A 729 19.05 -17.17 -6.66
N ALA A 730 17.81 -17.43 -7.09
CA ALA A 730 17.50 -18.29 -8.22
C ALA A 730 17.20 -17.43 -9.46
N ILE A 731 17.80 -17.78 -10.60
CA ILE A 731 17.59 -17.10 -11.90
C ILE A 731 17.51 -18.18 -12.97
N ASP A 732 16.52 -18.12 -13.87
CA ASP A 732 16.33 -19.06 -14.99
C ASP A 732 16.49 -20.54 -14.61
N SER A 733 15.85 -20.94 -13.49
CA SER A 733 15.91 -22.31 -12.96
C SER A 733 17.32 -22.78 -12.58
N ALA A 734 18.20 -21.84 -12.22
CA ALA A 734 19.49 -22.13 -11.60
C ALA A 734 19.62 -21.39 -10.26
N GLN A 735 19.98 -22.13 -9.22
CA GLN A 735 20.28 -21.65 -7.88
C GLN A 735 21.77 -21.29 -7.81
N PHE A 736 22.07 -19.99 -7.83
CA PHE A 736 23.44 -19.47 -7.89
C PHE A 736 24.14 -19.36 -6.54
N ALA A 737 23.38 -19.08 -5.48
CA ALA A 737 23.95 -19.00 -4.14
C ALA A 737 23.92 -20.38 -3.47
N ALA A 738 25.02 -20.74 -2.80
CA ALA A 738 25.05 -21.87 -1.88
C ALA A 738 24.03 -21.65 -0.76
N LEU A 739 23.02 -22.52 -0.69
CA LEU A 739 22.02 -22.48 0.37
C LEU A 739 22.62 -23.09 1.65
N PRO A 740 22.47 -22.41 2.81
CA PRO A 740 22.97 -22.93 4.07
C PRO A 740 22.17 -24.16 4.52
N ALA A 741 22.76 -24.98 5.41
CA ALA A 741 22.12 -26.21 5.92
C ALA A 741 20.85 -25.95 6.77
N ASP A 742 20.67 -24.71 7.24
CA ASP A 742 19.52 -24.26 8.03
C ASP A 742 18.54 -23.39 7.21
N GLN A 743 18.59 -23.45 5.88
CA GLN A 743 17.76 -22.62 4.99
C GLN A 743 16.27 -22.75 5.32
N TRP A 744 15.74 -23.97 5.52
CA TRP A 744 14.34 -24.18 5.87
C TRP A 744 13.93 -23.46 7.16
N ARG A 745 14.83 -23.38 8.16
CA ARG A 745 14.58 -22.65 9.41
C ARG A 745 14.53 -21.14 9.18
N ARG A 746 15.37 -20.62 8.28
CA ARG A 746 15.38 -19.21 7.88
C ARG A 746 14.10 -18.81 7.16
N GLU A 747 13.57 -19.69 6.31
CA GLU A 747 12.27 -19.50 5.66
C GLU A 747 11.15 -19.38 6.70
N LEU A 748 11.08 -20.34 7.63
CA LEU A 748 10.09 -20.33 8.71
C LEU A 748 10.22 -19.09 9.62
N ALA A 749 11.44 -18.73 10.00
CA ALA A 749 11.70 -17.55 10.83
C ALA A 749 11.23 -16.26 10.15
N ARG A 750 11.42 -16.14 8.83
CA ARG A 750 10.91 -15.01 8.05
C ARG A 750 9.39 -14.99 8.04
N TRP A 751 8.73 -16.12 7.75
CA TRP A 751 7.26 -16.17 7.73
C TRP A 751 6.66 -15.87 9.10
N PHE A 752 7.30 -16.35 10.17
CA PHE A 752 6.92 -16.05 11.55
C PHE A 752 7.03 -14.55 11.84
N ALA A 753 8.15 -13.91 11.48
CA ALA A 753 8.33 -12.47 11.63
C ALA A 753 7.31 -11.65 10.85
N VAL A 754 6.98 -12.04 9.61
CA VAL A 754 5.94 -11.38 8.81
C VAL A 754 4.58 -11.52 9.48
N GLY A 755 4.25 -12.71 10.00
CA GLY A 755 3.04 -12.92 10.79
C GLY A 755 2.98 -11.99 12.01
N LEU A 756 4.09 -11.77 12.73
CA LEU A 756 4.14 -10.85 13.86
C LEU A 756 3.95 -9.38 13.46
N ALA A 757 4.57 -8.94 12.38
CA ALA A 757 4.38 -7.58 11.85
C ALA A 757 2.91 -7.33 11.48
N MET A 758 2.26 -8.32 10.85
CA MET A 758 0.82 -8.24 10.55
C MET A 758 -0.05 -8.13 11.81
N VAL A 759 0.32 -8.79 12.93
CA VAL A 759 -0.42 -8.62 14.20
C VAL A 759 -0.34 -7.17 14.67
N GLN A 760 0.85 -6.54 14.62
CA GLN A 760 1.02 -5.13 14.99
C GLN A 760 0.22 -4.21 14.07
N GLU A 761 0.33 -4.38 12.75
CA GLU A 761 -0.43 -3.59 11.77
C GLU A 761 -1.95 -3.77 11.95
N GLY A 762 -2.42 -4.98 12.25
CA GLY A 762 -3.84 -5.27 12.41
C GLY A 762 -4.48 -4.61 13.62
N VAL A 763 -3.69 -4.39 14.68
CA VAL A 763 -4.12 -3.61 15.84
C VAL A 763 -4.23 -2.13 15.51
N VAL A 764 -3.28 -1.58 14.75
CA VAL A 764 -3.27 -0.15 14.36
C VAL A 764 -4.36 0.15 13.34
N GLU A 765 -4.53 -0.69 12.31
CA GLU A 765 -5.58 -0.54 11.29
C GLU A 765 -6.99 -0.49 11.89
N ASN A 766 -7.23 -1.15 13.04
CA ASN A 766 -8.53 -1.12 13.71
C ASN A 766 -8.98 0.30 14.07
N VAL A 767 -8.03 1.23 14.24
CA VAL A 767 -8.29 2.62 14.63
C VAL A 767 -7.94 3.63 13.53
N GLU A 768 -7.54 3.18 12.33
CA GLU A 768 -7.33 4.05 11.17
C GLU A 768 -8.63 4.21 10.38
N GLU A 769 -8.91 5.44 9.91
CA GLU A 769 -10.08 5.72 9.07
C GLU A 769 -9.89 5.03 7.71
N ALA A 770 -10.69 4.01 7.43
CA ALA A 770 -10.63 3.27 6.17
C ALA A 770 -11.12 4.17 5.00
N ASP A 771 -10.24 5.01 4.47
CA ASP A 771 -10.52 5.89 3.33
C ASP A 771 -10.36 5.17 1.97
N VAL A 772 -10.51 3.84 1.96
CA VAL A 772 -10.49 3.04 0.73
C VAL A 772 -11.93 2.89 0.24
N GLN A 773 -12.26 3.59 -0.84
CA GLN A 773 -13.56 3.55 -1.52
C GLN A 773 -14.01 2.10 -1.76
N GLY A 774 -14.91 1.58 -0.90
CA GLY A 774 -15.54 0.27 -1.07
C GLY A 774 -15.64 -0.59 0.19
N PHE A 775 -14.87 -0.30 1.24
CA PHE A 775 -14.82 -1.15 2.44
C PHE A 775 -15.61 -0.55 3.60
N LYS A 776 -16.49 -1.34 4.22
CA LYS A 776 -17.21 -0.94 5.44
C LYS A 776 -16.49 -1.52 6.66
N ALA A 777 -16.08 -0.66 7.59
CA ALA A 777 -15.72 -1.09 8.93
C ALA A 777 -16.98 -1.62 9.65
N THR A 778 -16.87 -2.77 10.32
CA THR A 778 -17.91 -3.28 11.23
C THR A 778 -17.51 -2.99 12.68
N GLU A 779 -18.41 -2.36 13.43
CA GLU A 779 -18.28 -2.06 14.87
C GLU A 779 -18.10 -3.31 15.74
#